data_AF-A0AAN8Q6T6-F1
#
_entry.id   AF-A0AAN8Q6T6-F1
#
_cell.length_a   1.000
_cell.length_b   1.000
_cell.length_c   1.000
_cell.angle_alpha   90.00
_cell.angle_beta   90.00
_cell.angle_gamma   90.00
#
_symmetry.space_group_name_H-M   'P 1'
#
loop_
_entity.id
_entity.type
_entity.pdbx_description
1 polymer ?
#
loop_
_entity_poly.entity_id
_entity_poly.type
_entity_poly.pdbx_seq_one_letter_code
_entity_poly.pdbx_strand_id
1 'polypeptide(L)'
;MAAYSGWRSRLNNHQFCKQLRENNVKESRFKLASDAKQLIAVIDGDIYVWDASATHLIYFHLKTLLNVADVKNETYRHQTLLCLEPPRFEVESIKCNTSVSHVAIWGADGIRVMVLPRRWGKFAEYEGGKNVISCRVISVAERYCIGQAGVKVQQVSWHPGSKTDSHLAMLTSDNMLSTFDIANPDKACHVINMDTIHTGLNISPNKLSFSAALGEKTVAFDFGEPFQLQQKRKVLGLQAEEEETTAWPIYLVKGNGNIYVAYCNLSTERELNLPVQGPLIMYPPADDNYGIDACDIMCLNSTPPVLVVVTCEGKLHHCLVLQADDNNSNSTIQFEQSSKLSCDSMFYEPITEPNLYVIESVELELSLTTAQHDSNQLIEDDFTCPVKLQKDPSTYDRYHCSHAAGVHTVALPWAHSLNTFASDDDEINPVLPENQDCIVEHVICTKPLTSSVPSPIQGLSVVTDPSLGVTLLVLSSDYQFTALPLSSKYRTVSAVLASDSESRGVKSPLRRLSREPFDYHISKILQRTSSNPLLKSGYGTEVSQQECFQLLSRATQVLREEYIQKQDQARVEIETRAKILTDQKRLQNEDLKRLEESRNILRDQAETIAEKLETCQHSQELILKRLQVIMRKIQSRLPMLSDAEKNYDKELQTMSDNIDGIKKNLEQLKKKQEYQKRQMSFGNNTAVSSPVLKKNQTTKLKEILQQESDEISELMKKVNQLKVDTSISLS
;
A
#
# COMPACT_ATOMS: atom_id res chain seq x y z
N MET A 1 -16.92 -17.61 13.62
CA MET A 1 -16.53 -17.15 14.98
C MET A 1 -15.45 -18.00 15.68
N ALA A 2 -14.75 -18.92 14.99
CA ALA A 2 -13.67 -19.74 15.60
C ALA A 2 -12.23 -19.34 15.16
N ALA A 3 -12.05 -18.21 14.48
CA ALA A 3 -10.77 -17.80 13.88
C ALA A 3 -9.97 -16.76 14.69
N TYR A 4 -10.40 -16.40 15.90
CA TYR A 4 -9.78 -15.35 16.73
C TYR A 4 -8.93 -15.88 17.91
N SER A 5 -8.61 -17.18 17.96
CA SER A 5 -7.76 -17.79 19.02
C SER A 5 -6.26 -17.67 18.74
N GLY A 6 -5.79 -16.44 18.44
CA GLY A 6 -4.37 -16.13 18.26
C GLY A 6 -3.68 -15.61 19.53
N TRP A 7 -2.41 -15.19 19.40
CA TRP A 7 -1.62 -14.56 20.46
C TRP A 7 -2.33 -13.38 21.14
N ARG A 8 -3.19 -12.67 20.40
CA ARG A 8 -4.03 -11.55 20.85
C ARG A 8 -4.86 -11.87 22.09
N SER A 9 -5.46 -13.07 22.13
CA SER A 9 -6.28 -13.52 23.29
C SER A 9 -5.42 -13.92 24.50
N ARG A 10 -4.16 -14.30 24.27
CA ARG A 10 -3.24 -14.78 25.30
C ARG A 10 -2.51 -13.65 26.03
N LEU A 11 -2.38 -12.48 25.40
CA LEU A 11 -1.64 -11.35 25.95
C LEU A 11 -2.12 -10.96 27.36
N ASN A 12 -3.43 -10.74 27.54
CA ASN A 12 -3.98 -10.34 28.84
C ASN A 12 -3.89 -11.41 29.95
N ASN A 13 -3.70 -12.68 29.57
CA ASN A 13 -3.55 -13.80 30.51
C ASN A 13 -2.12 -13.88 31.06
N HIS A 14 -1.18 -13.18 30.43
CA HIS A 14 0.21 -13.15 30.84
C HIS A 14 0.39 -12.50 32.23
N GLN A 15 1.39 -12.96 32.99
CA GLN A 15 1.67 -12.52 34.35
C GLN A 15 1.96 -11.01 34.44
N PHE A 16 2.80 -10.45 33.55
CA PHE A 16 3.10 -9.00 33.57
C PHE A 16 1.83 -8.15 33.39
N CYS A 17 0.88 -8.56 32.54
CA CYS A 17 -0.39 -7.83 32.40
C CYS A 17 -1.23 -7.88 33.68
N LYS A 18 -1.22 -9.02 34.40
CA LYS A 18 -1.90 -9.12 35.70
C LYS A 18 -1.26 -8.19 36.74
N GLN A 19 0.07 -8.20 36.82
CA GLN A 19 0.83 -7.33 37.73
C GLN A 19 0.61 -5.85 37.42
N LEU A 20 0.68 -5.46 36.15
CA LEU A 20 0.44 -4.09 35.70
C LEU A 20 -0.94 -3.59 36.14
N ARG A 21 -1.98 -4.43 36.00
CA ARG A 21 -3.32 -4.12 36.50
C ARG A 21 -3.33 -4.00 38.02
N GLU A 22 -2.82 -4.97 38.75
CA GLU A 22 -2.82 -4.96 40.22
C GLU A 22 -2.12 -3.73 40.80
N ASN A 23 -0.98 -3.33 40.22
CA ASN A 23 -0.21 -2.16 40.63
C ASN A 23 -1.00 -0.86 40.41
N ASN A 24 -1.63 -0.71 39.24
CA ASN A 24 -2.23 0.55 38.82
C ASN A 24 -3.74 0.67 39.10
N VAL A 25 -4.42 -0.40 39.54
CA VAL A 25 -5.86 -0.41 39.90
C VAL A 25 -6.20 0.57 41.03
N LYS A 26 -5.26 0.85 41.94
CA LYS A 26 -5.49 1.83 43.01
C LYS A 26 -5.41 3.26 42.49
N GLU A 27 -4.40 3.60 41.68
CA GLU A 27 -4.30 4.93 41.08
C GLU A 27 -5.46 5.24 40.12
N SER A 28 -5.87 4.27 39.30
CA SER A 28 -6.96 4.46 38.33
C SER A 28 -8.34 4.65 38.98
N ARG A 29 -8.54 4.22 40.23
CA ARG A 29 -9.79 4.42 40.99
C ARG A 29 -9.87 5.77 41.69
N PHE A 30 -8.73 6.42 41.99
CA PHE A 30 -8.68 7.66 42.76
C PHE A 30 -8.34 8.89 41.93
N LYS A 31 -7.58 8.75 40.84
CA LYS A 31 -7.38 9.82 39.85
C LYS A 31 -8.39 9.61 38.73
N LEU A 32 -9.37 10.51 38.60
CA LEU A 32 -10.06 10.71 37.32
C LEU A 32 -8.99 11.23 36.34
N ALA A 33 -8.30 10.31 35.67
CA ALA A 33 -7.47 10.68 34.53
C ALA A 33 -8.43 11.31 33.51
N SER A 34 -8.28 12.61 33.25
CA SER A 34 -9.08 13.31 32.24
C SER A 34 -8.53 13.05 30.84
N ASP A 35 -7.21 12.85 30.73
CA ASP A 35 -6.50 12.95 29.46
C ASP A 35 -5.92 11.60 28.99
N ALA A 36 -5.88 11.42 27.68
CA ALA A 36 -5.26 10.28 27.04
C ALA A 36 -3.72 10.34 27.17
N LYS A 37 -3.11 9.20 27.52
CA LYS A 37 -1.66 9.04 27.67
C LYS A 37 -1.11 8.09 26.61
N GLN A 38 0.21 8.07 26.49
CA GLN A 38 0.94 7.22 25.55
C GLN A 38 2.02 6.40 26.28
N LEU A 39 1.60 5.52 27.19
CA LEU A 39 2.47 4.71 28.06
C LEU A 39 2.99 3.43 27.41
N ILE A 40 2.76 3.25 26.11
CA ILE A 40 3.21 2.10 25.34
C ILE A 40 4.01 2.56 24.13
N ALA A 41 5.06 1.81 23.82
CA ALA A 41 5.71 1.85 22.52
C ALA A 41 5.82 0.43 21.99
N VAL A 42 5.50 0.24 20.71
CA VAL A 42 5.71 -1.03 20.00
C VAL A 42 6.59 -0.77 18.80
N ILE A 43 7.61 -1.62 18.63
CA ILE A 43 8.44 -1.65 17.43
C ILE A 43 8.44 -3.09 16.92
N ASP A 44 7.92 -3.29 15.71
CA ASP A 44 7.68 -4.59 15.09
C ASP A 44 6.82 -5.54 15.94
N GLY A 45 7.46 -6.30 16.83
CA GLY A 45 6.82 -7.23 17.77
C GLY A 45 7.29 -7.08 19.22
N ASP A 46 8.12 -6.08 19.50
CA ASP A 46 8.59 -5.74 20.84
C ASP A 46 7.64 -4.73 21.48
N ILE A 47 7.10 -5.07 22.66
CA ILE A 47 6.27 -4.16 23.46
C ILE A 47 7.10 -3.60 24.61
N TYR A 48 7.00 -2.28 24.77
CA TYR A 48 7.45 -1.53 25.94
C TYR A 48 6.25 -0.91 26.63
N VAL A 49 6.13 -1.13 27.94
CA VAL A 49 5.02 -0.59 28.73
C VAL A 49 5.59 0.08 29.97
N TRP A 50 5.21 1.34 30.20
CA TRP A 50 5.57 2.04 31.43
C TRP A 50 4.61 1.67 32.57
N ASP A 51 5.14 1.15 33.67
CA ASP A 51 4.39 0.97 34.92
C ASP A 51 4.54 2.24 35.78
N ALA A 52 3.47 3.04 35.85
CA ALA A 52 3.48 4.32 36.57
C ALA A 52 3.66 4.11 38.08
N SER A 53 2.96 3.15 38.66
CA SER A 53 3.04 2.85 40.10
C SER A 53 4.42 2.34 40.52
N ALA A 54 5.05 1.50 39.70
CA ALA A 54 6.33 0.89 40.01
C ALA A 54 7.54 1.60 39.38
N THR A 55 7.33 2.68 38.60
CA THR A 55 8.35 3.56 38.00
C THR A 55 9.41 2.83 37.16
N HIS A 56 9.01 1.81 36.41
CA HIS A 56 9.90 1.04 35.55
C HIS A 56 9.28 0.72 34.20
N LEU A 57 10.11 0.29 33.25
CA LEU A 57 9.68 -0.09 31.92
C LEU A 57 9.64 -1.62 31.79
N ILE A 58 8.53 -2.17 31.35
CA ILE A 58 8.35 -3.61 31.10
C ILE A 58 8.58 -3.87 29.61
N TYR A 59 9.47 -4.81 29.31
CA TYR A 59 9.73 -5.31 27.96
C TYR A 59 9.16 -6.72 27.77
N PHE A 60 8.46 -6.93 26.66
CA PHE A 60 7.95 -8.24 26.28
C PHE A 60 7.93 -8.42 24.75
N HIS A 61 8.47 -9.55 24.28
CA HIS A 61 8.45 -9.91 22.87
C HIS A 61 7.20 -10.75 22.52
N LEU A 62 6.37 -10.24 21.61
CA LEU A 62 5.06 -10.85 21.30
C LEU A 62 5.14 -12.23 20.62
N LYS A 63 6.20 -12.53 19.84
CA LYS A 63 6.33 -13.83 19.16
C LYS A 63 6.39 -15.00 20.13
N THR A 64 6.80 -14.74 21.37
CA THR A 64 6.80 -15.71 22.46
C THR A 64 5.41 -16.31 22.68
N LEU A 65 4.32 -15.58 22.39
CA LEU A 65 2.94 -16.07 22.51
C LEU A 65 2.47 -16.97 21.35
N LEU A 66 3.22 -17.04 20.23
CA LEU A 66 2.91 -17.89 19.08
C LEU A 66 3.29 -19.36 19.33
N ASN A 67 4.31 -19.62 20.15
CA ASN A 67 4.81 -20.96 20.41
C ASN A 67 3.90 -21.73 21.38
N VAL A 68 3.07 -22.63 20.83
CA VAL A 68 2.13 -23.47 21.57
C VAL A 68 2.82 -24.66 22.27
N ALA A 69 4.06 -25.00 21.90
CA ALA A 69 4.75 -26.20 22.38
C ALA A 69 5.25 -26.10 23.83
N ASP A 70 5.46 -24.89 24.37
CA ASP A 70 6.00 -24.66 25.72
C ASP A 70 4.93 -24.52 26.81
N VAL A 71 3.66 -24.77 26.49
CA VAL A 71 2.50 -24.62 27.41
C VAL A 71 2.59 -25.50 28.67
N LYS A 72 3.47 -26.52 28.69
CA LYS A 72 3.69 -27.37 29.87
C LYS A 72 4.64 -26.77 30.91
N ASN A 73 5.43 -25.74 30.56
CA ASN A 73 6.27 -25.01 31.50
C ASN A 73 5.81 -23.56 31.55
N GLU A 74 4.95 -23.25 32.54
CA GLU A 74 4.59 -21.88 32.88
C GLU A 74 5.85 -21.03 33.09
N THR A 75 6.15 -20.13 32.15
CA THR A 75 6.62 -18.75 32.35
C THR A 75 7.12 -18.22 31.01
N TYR A 76 6.21 -17.67 30.21
CA TYR A 76 6.61 -16.65 29.25
C TYR A 76 7.28 -15.54 30.08
N ARG A 77 8.59 -15.34 29.90
CA ARG A 77 9.36 -14.38 30.71
C ARG A 77 9.23 -13.00 30.08
N HIS A 78 8.90 -12.02 30.92
CA HIS A 78 9.03 -10.61 30.58
C HIS A 78 10.29 -10.08 31.27
N GLN A 79 10.85 -8.99 30.76
CA GLN A 79 12.00 -8.33 31.37
C GLN A 79 11.58 -6.99 31.95
N THR A 80 11.98 -6.73 33.19
CA THR A 80 11.76 -5.45 33.87
C THR A 80 13.03 -4.60 33.75
N LEU A 81 12.92 -3.45 33.12
CA LEU A 81 13.97 -2.47 32.92
C LEU A 81 13.83 -1.38 33.99
N LEU A 82 14.68 -1.43 35.01
CA LEU A 82 14.71 -0.49 36.12
C LEU A 82 15.47 0.78 35.74
N CYS A 83 14.88 1.93 36.05
CA CYS A 83 15.56 3.22 35.97
C CYS A 83 16.58 3.34 37.11
N LEU A 84 17.87 3.52 36.81
CA LEU A 84 18.85 3.87 37.85
C LEU A 84 18.51 5.22 38.52
N GLU A 85 17.96 6.15 37.73
CA GLU A 85 17.39 7.40 38.22
C GLU A 85 15.95 7.50 37.71
N PRO A 86 14.94 7.13 38.52
CA PRO A 86 13.54 7.19 38.10
C PRO A 86 13.08 8.63 37.90
N PRO A 87 12.15 8.87 36.94
CA PRO A 87 11.56 10.19 36.75
C PRO A 87 10.83 10.62 38.02
N ARG A 88 11.00 11.89 38.40
CA ARG A 88 10.35 12.52 39.57
C ARG A 88 9.06 13.25 39.21
N PHE A 89 8.56 13.04 38.00
CA PHE A 89 7.38 13.67 37.43
C PHE A 89 6.42 12.59 36.93
N GLU A 90 5.15 12.96 36.71
CA GLU A 90 4.15 12.05 36.15
C GLU A 90 4.43 11.82 34.66
N VAL A 91 4.65 10.57 34.27
CA VAL A 91 4.92 10.20 32.88
C VAL A 91 3.62 10.25 32.08
N GLU A 92 3.66 10.98 30.97
CA GLU A 92 2.53 11.13 30.03
C GLU A 92 2.73 10.31 28.76
N SER A 93 3.99 10.17 28.31
CA SER A 93 4.29 9.46 27.08
C SER A 93 5.69 8.85 27.08
N ILE A 94 5.79 7.70 26.40
CA ILE A 94 7.05 7.06 26.04
C ILE A 94 7.18 6.95 24.53
N LYS A 95 8.39 7.18 24.00
CA LYS A 95 8.72 7.00 22.58
C LYS A 95 10.08 6.36 22.43
N CYS A 96 10.14 5.24 21.70
CA CYS A 96 11.39 4.61 21.32
C CYS A 96 11.99 5.32 20.09
N ASN A 97 13.32 5.37 20.01
CA ASN A 97 14.00 5.79 18.77
C ASN A 97 13.98 4.67 17.71
N THR A 98 14.30 5.02 16.46
CA THR A 98 14.22 4.12 15.30
C THR A 98 15.07 2.86 15.47
N SER A 99 16.31 2.99 15.96
CA SER A 99 17.24 1.89 16.25
C SER A 99 16.96 1.12 17.54
N VAL A 100 15.96 1.53 18.33
CA VAL A 100 15.57 0.89 19.59
C VAL A 100 16.71 0.80 20.61
N SER A 101 17.60 1.79 20.61
CA SER A 101 18.69 1.95 21.58
C SER A 101 18.31 2.87 22.74
N HIS A 102 17.29 3.72 22.56
CA HIS A 102 16.87 4.71 23.53
C HIS A 102 15.34 4.78 23.65
N VAL A 103 14.85 5.01 24.86
CA VAL A 103 13.43 5.30 25.12
C VAL A 103 13.33 6.65 25.81
N ALA A 104 12.69 7.62 25.16
CA ALA A 104 12.34 8.88 25.76
C ALA A 104 11.11 8.67 26.64
N ILE A 105 11.21 9.06 27.91
CA ILE A 105 10.17 9.01 28.94
C ILE A 105 9.94 10.45 29.38
N TRP A 106 8.77 11.01 29.12
CA TRP A 106 8.52 12.43 29.37
C TRP A 106 7.11 12.69 29.93
N GLY A 107 6.97 13.86 30.55
CA GLY A 107 5.72 14.43 31.02
C GLY A 107 5.88 15.95 31.16
N ALA A 108 4.83 16.64 31.61
CA ALA A 108 4.82 18.11 31.67
C ALA A 108 6.04 18.74 32.38
N ASP A 109 6.61 18.08 33.39
CA ASP A 109 7.67 18.65 34.22
C ASP A 109 9.10 18.18 33.85
N GLY A 110 9.27 17.33 32.82
CA GLY A 110 10.61 16.95 32.38
C GLY A 110 10.73 15.76 31.43
N ILE A 111 11.98 15.47 31.04
CA ILE A 111 12.35 14.42 30.08
C ILE A 111 13.50 13.57 30.64
N ARG A 112 13.34 12.26 30.55
CA ARG A 112 14.35 11.25 30.90
C ARG A 112 14.51 10.29 29.74
N VAL A 113 15.74 10.05 29.29
CA VAL A 113 16.03 9.08 28.23
C VAL A 113 16.67 7.84 28.84
N MET A 114 15.98 6.70 28.75
CA MET A 114 16.50 5.40 29.15
C MET A 114 17.35 4.82 28.02
N VAL A 115 18.60 4.46 28.32
CA VAL A 115 19.49 3.74 27.40
C VAL A 115 19.17 2.25 27.48
N LEU A 116 18.73 1.67 26.37
CA LEU A 116 18.40 0.25 26.30
C LEU A 116 19.67 -0.59 26.22
N PRO A 117 19.73 -1.72 26.97
CA PRO A 117 20.90 -2.60 26.97
C PRO A 117 21.04 -3.36 25.65
N ARG A 118 22.16 -4.06 25.46
CA ARG A 118 22.37 -4.89 24.27
C ARG A 118 21.51 -6.15 24.31
N ARG A 119 20.98 -6.53 23.15
CA ARG A 119 20.19 -7.74 22.95
C ARG A 119 21.08 -8.88 22.44
N TRP A 120 21.07 -10.00 23.15
CA TRP A 120 21.81 -11.22 22.77
C TRP A 120 21.20 -12.49 23.37
N GLY A 121 20.00 -12.41 23.96
CA GLY A 121 19.22 -13.56 24.43
C GLY A 121 18.34 -14.16 23.34
N LYS A 122 17.57 -15.20 23.70
CA LYS A 122 16.57 -15.78 22.79
C LYS A 122 15.43 -14.77 22.57
N PHE A 123 14.80 -14.78 21.40
CA PHE A 123 13.69 -13.88 21.09
C PHE A 123 13.98 -12.38 21.32
N ALA A 124 15.21 -11.95 20.99
CA ALA A 124 15.66 -10.56 21.15
C ALA A 124 15.73 -10.05 22.61
N GLU A 125 15.76 -10.95 23.59
CA GLU A 125 15.94 -10.59 25.00
C GLU A 125 17.25 -9.83 25.27
N TYR A 126 17.15 -8.90 26.22
CA TYR A 126 18.27 -8.11 26.72
C TYR A 126 19.16 -8.88 27.68
N GLU A 127 20.46 -8.56 27.69
CA GLU A 127 21.46 -9.12 28.62
C GLU A 127 21.41 -10.67 28.72
N GLY A 128 21.10 -11.37 27.62
CA GLY A 128 21.05 -12.83 27.59
C GLY A 128 19.83 -13.44 28.31
N GLY A 129 18.75 -12.68 28.53
CA GLY A 129 17.50 -13.17 29.14
C GLY A 129 17.38 -12.90 30.65
N LYS A 130 18.08 -11.89 31.16
CA LYS A 130 17.99 -11.48 32.57
C LYS A 130 16.61 -10.88 32.87
N ASN A 131 15.94 -11.35 33.91
CA ASN A 131 14.57 -10.90 34.24
C ASN A 131 14.49 -9.43 34.65
N VAL A 132 15.50 -8.92 35.37
CA VAL A 132 15.53 -7.54 35.86
C VAL A 132 16.85 -6.90 35.47
N ILE A 133 16.80 -5.79 34.75
CA ILE A 133 17.97 -5.11 34.20
C ILE A 133 17.95 -3.66 34.65
N SER A 134 19.10 -3.17 35.09
CA SER A 134 19.27 -1.76 35.47
C SER A 134 19.73 -0.96 34.27
N CYS A 135 18.92 -0.01 33.83
CA CYS A 135 19.20 0.82 32.67
C CYS A 135 19.72 2.19 33.10
N ARG A 136 20.73 2.69 32.39
CA ARG A 136 21.19 4.06 32.54
C ARG A 136 20.10 5.01 32.05
N VAL A 137 19.87 6.08 32.80
CA VAL A 137 18.94 7.14 32.45
C VAL A 137 19.72 8.44 32.30
N ILE A 138 19.38 9.23 31.29
CA ILE A 138 19.98 10.53 30.99
C ILE A 138 18.87 11.58 31.12
N SER A 139 19.06 12.57 32.00
CA SER A 139 18.16 13.72 32.05
C SER A 139 18.45 14.66 30.89
N VAL A 140 17.42 15.06 30.14
CA VAL A 140 17.57 16.05 29.07
C VAL A 140 17.00 17.38 29.56
N ALA A 141 17.75 18.47 29.35
CA ALA A 141 17.33 19.83 29.70
C ALA A 141 16.88 20.02 31.17
N GLU A 142 17.39 19.22 32.11
CA GLU A 142 16.91 19.19 33.51
C GLU A 142 16.99 20.57 34.18
N ARG A 143 18.09 21.30 33.94
CA ARG A 143 18.26 22.67 34.46
C ARG A 143 17.27 23.66 33.86
N TYR A 144 16.85 23.46 32.61
CA TYR A 144 15.89 24.32 31.94
C TYR A 144 14.49 24.10 32.54
N CYS A 145 14.05 22.84 32.59
CA CYS A 145 12.72 22.48 33.11
C CYS A 145 12.55 22.81 34.60
N ILE A 146 13.59 22.62 35.42
CA ILE A 146 13.52 22.92 36.87
C ILE A 146 13.79 24.41 37.15
N GLY A 147 14.70 25.03 36.38
CA GLY A 147 15.20 26.38 36.64
C GLY A 147 14.22 27.49 36.25
N GLN A 148 13.36 27.27 35.24
CA GLN A 148 12.36 28.24 34.82
C GLN A 148 10.99 27.92 35.41
N ALA A 149 10.57 28.68 36.42
CA ALA A 149 9.28 28.49 37.07
C ALA A 149 8.12 28.66 36.08
N GLY A 150 7.36 27.58 35.86
CA GLY A 150 6.12 27.59 35.07
C GLY A 150 6.25 27.14 33.61
N VAL A 151 7.45 26.79 33.13
CA VAL A 151 7.62 26.19 31.80
C VAL A 151 7.28 24.71 31.86
N LYS A 152 6.40 24.25 30.97
CA LYS A 152 6.01 22.85 30.82
C LYS A 152 6.44 22.30 29.47
N VAL A 153 6.83 21.03 29.45
CA VAL A 153 7.05 20.27 28.21
C VAL A 153 5.69 19.93 27.61
N GLN A 154 5.46 20.29 26.36
CA GLN A 154 4.19 20.03 25.66
C GLN A 154 4.29 18.80 24.75
N GLN A 155 5.41 18.64 24.05
CA GLN A 155 5.60 17.52 23.14
C GLN A 155 7.08 17.20 22.98
N VAL A 156 7.37 15.91 22.79
CA VAL A 156 8.70 15.38 22.51
C VAL A 156 8.65 14.44 21.31
N SER A 157 9.63 14.56 20.42
CA SER A 157 9.77 13.67 19.27
C SER A 157 11.23 13.44 18.90
N TRP A 158 11.54 12.22 18.45
CA TRP A 158 12.86 11.89 17.91
C TRP A 158 13.03 12.54 16.54
N HIS A 159 14.21 13.09 16.28
CA HIS A 159 14.46 13.76 15.00
C HIS A 159 14.71 12.73 13.89
N PRO A 160 13.90 12.68 12.81
CA PRO A 160 13.99 11.66 11.77
C PRO A 160 15.33 11.67 11.01
N GLY A 161 15.93 12.84 10.80
CA GLY A 161 17.24 12.98 10.16
C GLY A 161 18.47 12.59 11.01
N SER A 162 18.29 12.11 12.24
CA SER A 162 19.39 11.81 13.15
C SER A 162 20.16 10.56 12.72
N LYS A 163 21.31 10.71 12.04
CA LYS A 163 22.18 9.59 11.63
C LYS A 163 22.62 8.69 12.80
N THR A 164 22.76 9.27 14.00
CA THR A 164 23.14 8.58 15.24
C THR A 164 21.95 8.13 16.07
N ASP A 165 20.71 8.44 15.66
CA ASP A 165 19.50 8.18 16.44
C ASP A 165 19.55 8.70 17.90
N SER A 166 20.25 9.83 18.10
CA SER A 166 20.50 10.46 19.41
C SER A 166 19.90 11.86 19.57
N HIS A 167 19.29 12.43 18.52
CA HIS A 167 18.73 13.78 18.57
C HIS A 167 17.24 13.76 18.94
N LEU A 168 16.87 14.56 19.93
CA LEU A 168 15.53 14.66 20.48
C LEU A 168 15.04 16.12 20.41
N ALA A 169 13.89 16.35 19.80
CA ALA A 169 13.23 17.64 19.77
C ALA A 169 12.22 17.77 20.92
N MET A 170 12.23 18.93 21.57
CA MET A 170 11.40 19.29 22.71
C MET A 170 10.67 20.61 22.43
N LEU A 171 9.35 20.58 22.53
CA LEU A 171 8.49 21.77 22.51
C LEU A 171 8.08 22.13 23.94
N THR A 172 8.24 23.39 24.31
CA THR A 172 7.87 23.92 25.63
C THR A 172 6.80 25.01 25.55
N SER A 173 6.07 25.18 26.66
CA SER A 173 4.90 26.08 26.78
C SER A 173 5.19 27.58 26.61
N ASP A 174 6.46 27.94 26.51
CA ASP A 174 7.00 29.26 26.22
C ASP A 174 7.33 29.44 24.73
N ASN A 175 6.76 28.61 23.84
CA ASN A 175 6.89 28.71 22.39
C ASN A 175 8.33 28.50 21.86
N MET A 176 9.12 27.73 22.61
CA MET A 176 10.48 27.35 22.22
C MET A 176 10.50 25.91 21.72
N LEU A 177 11.03 25.70 20.51
CA LEU A 177 11.34 24.37 19.98
C LEU A 177 12.86 24.19 20.02
N SER A 178 13.32 23.22 20.81
CA SER A 178 14.75 22.96 21.00
C SER A 178 15.11 21.52 20.64
N THR A 179 16.20 21.32 19.92
CA THR A 179 16.75 20.00 19.59
C THR A 179 17.99 19.73 20.45
N PHE A 180 18.03 18.59 21.12
CA PHE A 180 19.13 18.16 21.98
C PHE A 180 19.78 16.89 21.43
N ASP A 181 21.10 16.82 21.49
CA ASP A 181 21.82 15.56 21.34
C ASP A 181 22.01 14.91 22.72
N ILE A 182 21.65 13.64 22.85
CA ILE A 182 21.77 12.89 24.11
C ILE A 182 23.22 12.80 24.60
N ALA A 183 24.21 12.92 23.70
CA ALA A 183 25.60 13.00 24.12
C ALA A 183 25.89 14.26 24.95
N ASN A 184 25.17 15.37 24.71
CA ASN A 184 25.30 16.66 25.39
C ASN A 184 23.92 17.18 25.86
N PRO A 185 23.30 16.54 26.85
CA PRO A 185 21.88 16.71 27.16
C PRO A 185 21.51 18.06 27.80
N ASP A 186 22.49 18.81 28.30
CA ASP A 186 22.30 20.13 28.93
C ASP A 186 22.30 21.29 27.94
N LYS A 187 22.80 21.09 26.71
CA LYS A 187 22.95 22.14 25.70
C LYS A 187 22.14 21.78 24.46
N ALA A 188 21.19 22.64 24.09
CA ALA A 188 20.48 22.51 22.84
C ALA A 188 21.43 22.72 21.64
N CYS A 189 21.31 21.84 20.64
CA CYS A 189 21.98 21.96 19.35
C CYS A 189 21.34 23.06 18.50
N HIS A 190 20.02 23.14 18.53
CA HIS A 190 19.23 24.14 17.79
C HIS A 190 18.09 24.62 18.67
N VAL A 191 17.80 25.92 18.61
CA VAL A 191 16.72 26.56 19.36
C VAL A 191 15.97 27.49 18.43
N ILE A 192 14.68 27.27 18.27
CA ILE A 192 13.78 28.07 17.43
C ILE A 192 12.77 28.75 18.34
N ASN A 193 12.74 30.09 18.31
CA ASN A 193 11.77 30.89 19.04
C ASN A 193 10.60 31.29 18.13
N MET A 194 9.41 30.77 18.42
CA MET A 194 8.20 30.99 17.62
C MET A 194 7.54 32.36 17.85
N ASP A 195 7.93 33.11 18.88
CA ASP A 195 7.39 34.45 19.19
C ASP A 195 8.07 35.57 18.38
N THR A 196 9.20 35.26 17.73
CA THR A 196 9.98 36.21 16.91
C THR A 196 9.18 36.74 15.70
N ILE A 197 8.03 36.13 15.38
CA ILE A 197 7.13 36.52 14.29
C ILE A 197 6.47 37.90 14.55
N HIS A 198 6.44 38.37 15.82
CA HIS A 198 5.88 39.68 16.20
C HIS A 198 6.94 40.77 16.44
N THR A 199 8.00 40.84 15.63
CA THR A 199 9.01 41.91 15.66
C THR A 199 8.50 43.27 15.14
N GLY A 200 7.42 43.78 15.72
CA GLY A 200 6.93 45.15 15.52
C GLY A 200 6.69 45.92 16.82
N LEU A 201 6.61 45.25 17.98
CA LEU A 201 6.30 45.91 19.25
C LEU A 201 7.18 45.35 20.37
N ASN A 202 8.16 46.15 20.82
CA ASN A 202 8.89 45.92 22.07
C ASN A 202 7.90 45.91 23.24
N ILE A 203 7.41 44.73 23.63
CA ILE A 203 6.46 44.58 24.74
C ILE A 203 7.01 43.59 25.76
N SER A 204 6.84 43.95 27.03
CA SER A 204 7.43 43.37 28.24
C SER A 204 7.11 41.88 28.49
N PRO A 205 7.91 41.19 29.34
CA PRO A 205 7.79 39.75 29.65
C PRO A 205 6.52 39.30 30.40
N ASN A 206 5.58 40.20 30.71
CA ASN A 206 4.34 39.85 31.44
C ASN A 206 3.21 39.27 30.55
N LYS A 207 3.48 38.98 29.26
CA LYS A 207 2.49 38.47 28.27
C LYS A 207 2.16 36.97 28.35
N LEU A 208 2.91 36.16 29.08
CA LEU A 208 2.72 34.69 29.16
C LEU A 208 1.29 34.26 29.55
N SER A 209 0.55 35.12 30.29
CA SER A 209 -0.83 34.84 30.73
C SER A 209 -1.91 35.18 29.69
N PHE A 210 -1.68 36.13 28.79
CA PHE A 210 -2.71 36.57 27.82
C PHE A 210 -2.60 35.81 26.49
N SER A 211 -1.36 35.54 26.05
CA SER A 211 -1.08 34.75 24.85
C SER A 211 -1.65 33.32 24.95
N ALA A 212 -1.62 32.74 26.16
CA ALA A 212 -2.27 31.45 26.45
C ALA A 212 -3.79 31.47 26.23
N ALA A 213 -4.46 32.55 26.67
CA ALA A 213 -5.92 32.68 26.58
C ALA A 213 -6.39 32.95 25.14
N LEU A 214 -5.51 33.47 24.28
CA LEU A 214 -5.76 33.68 22.85
C LEU A 214 -5.38 32.47 21.98
N GLY A 215 -4.93 31.36 22.57
CA GLY A 215 -4.48 30.19 21.81
C GLY A 215 -3.20 30.41 21.01
N GLU A 216 -2.41 31.46 21.32
CA GLU A 216 -1.15 31.76 20.62
C GLU A 216 0.02 30.85 21.06
N LYS A 217 -0.24 29.91 21.97
CA LYS A 217 0.70 28.86 22.35
C LYS A 217 0.74 27.78 21.29
N THR A 218 1.94 27.39 20.89
CA THR A 218 2.18 26.19 20.10
C THR A 218 1.76 24.99 20.94
N VAL A 219 1.05 24.03 20.34
CA VAL A 219 0.53 22.85 21.05
C VAL A 219 1.23 21.58 20.59
N ALA A 220 1.45 21.46 19.29
CA ALA A 220 2.11 20.30 18.70
C ALA A 220 2.94 20.68 17.46
N PHE A 221 3.85 19.78 17.10
CA PHE A 221 4.68 19.81 15.92
C PHE A 221 4.88 18.41 15.33
N ASP A 222 5.18 18.36 14.04
CA ASP A 222 5.65 17.16 13.36
C ASP A 222 6.63 17.48 12.23
N PHE A 223 7.50 16.53 11.90
CA PHE A 223 8.51 16.67 10.86
C PHE A 223 7.94 16.25 9.50
N GLY A 224 8.20 17.04 8.47
CA GLY A 224 7.98 16.68 7.07
C GLY A 224 9.20 16.04 6.41
N GLU A 225 9.10 15.81 5.10
CA GLU A 225 10.18 15.20 4.33
C GLU A 225 11.37 16.16 4.13
N PRO A 226 12.62 15.65 4.15
CA PRO A 226 13.79 16.48 3.99
C PRO A 226 13.93 16.97 2.55
N PHE A 227 14.44 18.18 2.38
CA PHE A 227 14.80 18.73 1.07
C PHE A 227 16.19 19.35 1.11
N GLN A 228 16.81 19.49 -0.07
CA GLN A 228 18.14 20.08 -0.19
C GLN A 228 18.04 21.60 -0.38
N LEU A 229 18.80 22.35 0.43
CA LEU A 229 18.93 23.79 0.28
C LEU A 229 20.06 24.15 -0.67
N GLN A 230 19.77 25.01 -1.63
CA GLN A 230 20.76 25.60 -2.52
C GLN A 230 21.39 26.84 -1.89
N GLN A 231 22.73 26.89 -1.86
CA GLN A 231 23.46 28.04 -1.37
C GLN A 231 23.49 29.15 -2.44
N LYS A 232 23.33 30.41 -2.02
CA LYS A 232 23.51 31.57 -2.90
C LYS A 232 24.94 31.58 -3.44
N ARG A 233 25.10 31.51 -4.78
CA ARG A 233 26.43 31.57 -5.44
C ARG A 233 27.13 32.89 -5.08
N LYS A 234 28.29 32.82 -4.41
CA LYS A 234 29.11 34.01 -4.12
C LYS A 234 29.68 34.57 -5.43
N VAL A 235 29.49 35.86 -5.68
CA VAL A 235 29.97 36.61 -6.87
C VAL A 235 31.51 36.81 -6.90
N LEU A 236 32.29 36.09 -6.09
CA LEU A 236 33.73 36.25 -5.98
C LEU A 236 34.48 34.93 -6.22
N GLY A 237 34.66 34.59 -7.50
CA GLY A 237 35.87 33.99 -8.08
C GLY A 237 36.54 32.74 -7.47
N LEU A 238 35.94 32.07 -6.50
CA LEU A 238 36.44 30.83 -5.90
C LEU A 238 35.30 29.81 -5.97
N GLN A 239 35.54 28.70 -6.68
CA GLN A 239 34.66 27.54 -6.68
C GLN A 239 34.57 27.03 -5.23
N ALA A 240 33.52 27.42 -4.51
CA ALA A 240 33.14 26.71 -3.29
C ALA A 240 32.58 25.36 -3.74
N GLU A 241 33.06 24.27 -3.16
CA GLU A 241 32.42 22.97 -3.29
C GLU A 241 30.93 23.14 -2.92
N GLU A 242 30.03 22.68 -3.78
CA GLU A 242 28.58 22.74 -3.56
C GLU A 242 28.24 21.78 -2.40
N GLU A 243 28.38 22.23 -1.15
CA GLU A 243 27.92 21.48 0.01
C GLU A 243 26.39 21.57 0.10
N GLU A 244 25.72 20.51 -0.37
CA GLU A 244 24.28 20.33 -0.22
C GLU A 244 23.91 20.24 1.26
N THR A 245 23.12 21.19 1.74
CA THR A 245 22.67 21.25 3.12
C THR A 245 21.23 20.73 3.20
N THR A 246 21.03 19.58 3.83
CA THR A 246 19.70 19.01 4.03
C THR A 246 18.95 19.74 5.13
N ALA A 247 17.77 20.26 4.82
CA ALA A 247 16.86 20.88 5.79
C ALA A 247 15.62 20.01 5.99
N TRP A 248 15.11 20.04 7.22
CA TRP A 248 13.90 19.35 7.63
C TRP A 248 12.82 20.39 7.95
N PRO A 249 11.69 20.39 7.23
CA PRO A 249 10.54 21.21 7.59
C PRO A 249 9.88 20.64 8.86
N ILE A 250 9.52 21.53 9.77
CA ILE A 250 8.79 21.24 10.98
C ILE A 250 7.49 22.03 10.90
N TYR A 251 6.36 21.34 10.82
CA TYR A 251 5.05 21.96 10.86
C TYR A 251 4.61 22.09 12.32
N LEU A 252 4.12 23.26 12.70
CA LEU A 252 3.71 23.59 14.05
C LEU A 252 2.27 24.10 14.05
N VAL A 253 1.48 23.67 15.02
CA VAL A 253 0.12 24.18 15.22
C VAL A 253 0.01 24.92 16.55
N LYS A 254 -0.63 26.09 16.52
CA LYS A 254 -0.99 26.85 17.71
C LYS A 254 -2.43 26.53 18.13
N GLY A 255 -2.75 26.73 19.41
CA GLY A 255 -4.08 26.43 19.96
C GLY A 255 -5.23 27.19 19.27
N ASN A 256 -4.94 28.33 18.64
CA ASN A 256 -5.89 29.09 17.82
C ASN A 256 -6.08 28.57 16.39
N GLY A 257 -5.50 27.41 16.04
CA GLY A 257 -5.60 26.80 14.71
C GLY A 257 -4.57 27.27 13.69
N ASN A 258 -3.78 28.31 13.99
CA ASN A 258 -2.77 28.80 13.06
C ASN A 258 -1.60 27.82 12.92
N ILE A 259 -1.23 27.56 11.67
CA ILE A 259 -0.14 26.65 11.31
C ILE A 259 1.08 27.44 10.85
N TYR A 260 2.26 27.03 11.31
CA TYR A 260 3.54 27.62 10.95
C TYR A 260 4.48 26.53 10.45
N VAL A 261 5.49 26.92 9.67
CA VAL A 261 6.58 26.03 9.28
C VAL A 261 7.92 26.64 9.71
N ALA A 262 8.70 25.84 10.41
CA ALA A 262 10.09 26.13 10.75
C ALA A 262 11.00 25.13 10.04
N TYR A 263 12.29 25.46 9.94
CA TYR A 263 13.26 24.59 9.28
C TYR A 263 14.41 24.33 10.24
N CYS A 264 14.82 23.07 10.33
CA CYS A 264 15.99 22.67 11.11
C CYS A 264 16.98 21.85 10.28
N ASN A 265 18.20 21.76 10.77
CA ASN A 265 19.23 20.87 10.27
C ASN A 265 19.94 20.24 11.48
N LEU A 266 20.60 19.12 11.28
CA LEU A 266 21.44 18.44 12.28
C LEU A 266 22.94 18.51 11.96
N SER A 267 23.34 19.17 10.86
CA SER A 267 24.74 19.36 10.51
C SER A 267 25.44 20.22 11.55
N THR A 268 26.51 19.68 12.15
CA THR A 268 27.24 20.27 13.27
C THR A 268 28.01 21.55 12.90
N GLU A 269 28.18 21.83 11.60
CA GLU A 269 29.10 22.87 11.15
C GLU A 269 28.47 24.28 11.08
N ARG A 270 27.16 24.39 10.84
CA ARG A 270 26.44 25.68 10.76
C ARG A 270 24.97 25.57 11.19
N GLU A 271 24.57 26.40 12.14
CA GLU A 271 23.15 26.55 12.51
C GLU A 271 22.35 27.20 11.38
N LEU A 272 21.19 26.61 11.07
CA LEU A 272 20.28 27.12 10.06
C LEU A 272 19.37 28.19 10.69
N ASN A 273 19.73 29.46 10.47
CA ASN A 273 18.95 30.60 10.93
C ASN A 273 17.94 31.01 9.85
N LEU A 274 16.90 30.20 9.67
CA LEU A 274 15.73 30.57 8.86
C LEU A 274 14.62 31.09 9.77
N PRO A 275 13.97 32.20 9.42
CA PRO A 275 12.80 32.67 10.16
C PRO A 275 11.66 31.65 10.03
N VAL A 276 10.86 31.54 11.08
CA VAL A 276 9.61 30.77 11.05
C VAL A 276 8.64 31.43 10.07
N GLN A 277 8.06 30.65 9.17
CA GLN A 277 7.10 31.11 8.18
C GLN A 277 5.66 30.82 8.64
N GLY A 278 4.73 31.71 8.28
CA GLY A 278 3.30 31.59 8.58
C GLY A 278 2.70 32.82 9.27
N PRO A 279 1.39 32.80 9.59
CA PRO A 279 0.50 31.63 9.50
C PRO A 279 0.26 31.19 8.05
N LEU A 280 0.32 29.90 7.79
CA LEU A 280 0.09 29.32 6.46
C LEU A 280 -1.38 29.47 6.06
N ILE A 281 -1.62 29.86 4.81
CA ILE A 281 -2.98 30.09 4.30
C ILE A 281 -3.58 28.76 3.84
N MET A 282 -4.81 28.50 4.28
CA MET A 282 -5.63 27.37 3.84
C MET A 282 -6.52 27.75 2.65
N TYR A 283 -6.55 26.88 1.64
CA TYR A 283 -7.36 27.01 0.43
C TYR A 283 -8.34 25.84 0.28
N PRO A 284 -9.58 26.08 -0.17
CA PRO A 284 -10.18 27.40 -0.33
C PRO A 284 -10.32 28.12 1.03
N PRO A 285 -10.24 29.46 1.07
CA PRO A 285 -10.47 30.18 2.31
C PRO A 285 -11.91 29.97 2.75
N ALA A 286 -12.09 29.39 3.93
CA ALA A 286 -13.40 29.13 4.52
C ALA A 286 -13.29 29.33 6.04
N ASP A 287 -14.34 29.85 6.66
CA ASP A 287 -14.34 30.22 8.09
C ASP A 287 -14.19 28.97 8.99
N ASP A 288 -14.68 27.83 8.54
CA ASP A 288 -14.59 26.53 9.21
C ASP A 288 -13.20 25.88 9.16
N ASN A 289 -12.32 26.35 8.27
CA ASN A 289 -10.92 25.88 8.20
C ASN A 289 -10.06 26.43 9.35
N TYR A 290 -10.47 27.51 10.01
CA TYR A 290 -9.73 28.16 11.08
C TYR A 290 -10.44 27.94 12.43
N GLY A 291 -10.45 26.67 12.86
CA GLY A 291 -11.01 26.27 14.14
C GLY A 291 -10.20 26.77 15.35
N ILE A 292 -10.87 26.94 16.49
CA ILE A 292 -10.24 27.17 17.79
C ILE A 292 -9.98 25.82 18.49
N ASP A 293 -9.07 25.82 19.47
CA ASP A 293 -8.69 24.65 20.26
C ASP A 293 -8.04 23.51 19.46
N ALA A 294 -7.14 23.85 18.55
CA ALA A 294 -6.28 22.86 17.89
C ALA A 294 -5.38 22.16 18.92
N CYS A 295 -5.29 20.83 18.84
CA CYS A 295 -4.64 20.02 19.87
C CYS A 295 -3.48 19.16 19.35
N ASP A 296 -3.47 18.75 18.08
CA ASP A 296 -2.36 17.99 17.51
C ASP A 296 -2.22 18.23 15.99
N ILE A 297 -1.03 17.93 15.46
CA ILE A 297 -0.69 18.05 14.04
C ILE A 297 0.20 16.89 13.61
N MET A 298 0.00 16.41 12.39
CA MET A 298 0.75 15.26 11.87
C MET A 298 0.97 15.40 10.37
N CYS A 299 2.21 15.17 9.92
CA CYS A 299 2.58 15.14 8.52
C CYS A 299 2.72 13.68 8.04
N LEU A 300 1.84 13.23 7.15
CA LEU A 300 1.98 11.93 6.51
C LEU A 300 3.03 12.02 5.41
N ASN A 301 3.94 11.04 5.38
CA ASN A 301 5.03 10.94 4.40
C ASN A 301 4.50 10.42 3.06
N SER A 302 3.65 11.21 2.41
CA SER A 302 3.19 11.00 1.03
C SER A 302 3.78 12.08 0.13
N THR A 303 3.81 11.83 -1.18
CA THR A 303 4.17 12.84 -2.17
C THR A 303 2.93 13.22 -3.00
N PRO A 304 2.43 14.47 -2.92
CA PRO A 304 2.83 15.57 -2.02
C PRO A 304 2.47 15.29 -0.53
N PRO A 305 3.13 15.99 0.43
CA PRO A 305 2.90 15.78 1.86
C PRO A 305 1.47 16.14 2.27
N VAL A 306 0.85 15.27 3.08
CA VAL A 306 -0.48 15.51 3.66
C VAL A 306 -0.33 15.89 5.12
N LEU A 307 -0.82 17.06 5.48
CA LEU A 307 -0.86 17.56 6.85
C LEU A 307 -2.26 17.32 7.44
N VAL A 308 -2.31 16.69 8.61
CA VAL A 308 -3.54 16.42 9.36
C VAL A 308 -3.54 17.29 10.60
N VAL A 309 -4.59 18.07 10.79
CA VAL A 309 -4.75 18.98 11.93
C VAL A 309 -6.02 18.60 12.68
N VAL A 310 -5.97 18.54 14.01
CA VAL A 310 -7.11 18.10 14.82
C VAL A 310 -7.46 19.08 15.93
N THR A 311 -8.74 19.30 16.17
CA THR A 311 -9.27 20.14 17.26
C THR A 311 -9.77 19.30 18.44
N CYS A 312 -9.93 19.93 19.61
CA CYS A 312 -10.52 19.28 20.80
C CYS A 312 -11.99 18.84 20.61
N GLU A 313 -12.69 19.39 19.61
CA GLU A 313 -14.04 18.96 19.22
C GLU A 313 -14.04 17.66 18.40
N GLY A 314 -12.87 17.20 17.94
CA GLY A 314 -12.77 16.03 17.08
C GLY A 314 -12.90 16.34 15.59
N LYS A 315 -12.77 17.60 15.17
CA LYS A 315 -12.68 17.97 13.75
C LYS A 315 -11.26 17.76 13.24
N LEU A 316 -11.14 17.06 12.12
CA LEU A 316 -9.90 16.75 11.42
C LEU A 316 -9.90 17.47 10.07
N HIS A 317 -8.82 18.17 9.76
CA HIS A 317 -8.61 18.74 8.43
C HIS A 317 -7.46 18.02 7.72
N HIS A 318 -7.70 17.55 6.49
CA HIS A 318 -6.67 16.95 5.64
C HIS A 318 -6.21 17.96 4.59
N CYS A 319 -4.98 18.44 4.76
CA CYS A 319 -4.42 19.52 3.94
C CYS A 319 -3.25 19.00 3.09
N LEU A 320 -3.26 19.23 1.78
CA LEU A 320 -2.06 19.06 0.96
C LEU A 320 -1.12 20.25 1.13
N VAL A 321 0.16 19.96 1.29
CA VAL A 321 1.21 20.97 1.27
C VAL A 321 1.74 21.10 -0.15
N LEU A 322 1.52 22.25 -0.79
CA LEU A 322 2.04 22.57 -2.11
C LEU A 322 2.85 23.87 -2.06
N GLN A 323 3.91 23.94 -2.85
CA GLN A 323 4.67 25.18 -3.00
C GLN A 323 3.87 26.19 -3.81
N ALA A 324 3.97 27.48 -3.47
CA ALA A 324 3.36 28.53 -4.26
C ALA A 324 4.09 28.69 -5.61
N ASP A 325 3.35 28.65 -6.73
CA ASP A 325 3.90 28.91 -8.05
C ASP A 325 4.30 30.39 -8.19
N ASP A 326 5.60 30.67 -8.32
CA ASP A 326 6.13 32.01 -8.61
C ASP A 326 5.71 32.53 -10.01
N ASN A 327 5.17 31.68 -10.88
CA ASN A 327 4.90 31.98 -12.29
C ASN A 327 3.53 32.65 -12.56
N ASN A 328 2.62 32.72 -11.59
CA ASN A 328 1.30 33.34 -11.77
C ASN A 328 1.27 34.82 -11.38
N SER A 329 2.16 35.63 -11.97
CA SER A 329 2.12 37.09 -11.89
C SER A 329 1.00 37.74 -12.73
N ASN A 330 -0.16 37.07 -12.91
CA ASN A 330 -1.26 37.51 -13.76
C ASN A 330 -2.67 37.22 -13.21
N SER A 331 -2.85 37.02 -11.90
CA SER A 331 -4.19 37.05 -11.29
C SER A 331 -4.39 38.31 -10.45
N THR A 332 -5.06 39.27 -11.08
CA THR A 332 -5.56 40.52 -10.52
C THR A 332 -6.54 40.27 -9.38
N ILE A 333 -6.07 40.15 -8.14
CA ILE A 333 -6.83 40.57 -6.95
C ILE A 333 -5.87 41.27 -5.99
N GLN A 334 -5.86 42.60 -6.09
CA GLN A 334 -5.34 43.48 -5.06
C GLN A 334 -6.27 43.38 -3.84
N PHE A 335 -5.85 42.64 -2.82
CA PHE A 335 -6.16 43.01 -1.44
C PHE A 335 -4.83 43.26 -0.72
N GLU A 336 -4.70 44.49 -0.26
CA GLU A 336 -3.54 45.04 0.42
C GLU A 336 -3.41 44.42 1.82
N GLN A 337 -2.15 44.30 2.28
CA GLN A 337 -1.70 43.94 3.65
C GLN A 337 -1.50 42.44 3.96
N SER A 338 -0.57 41.80 3.25
CA SER A 338 0.45 40.98 3.91
C SER A 338 1.75 41.07 3.11
N SER A 339 2.79 41.55 3.78
CA SER A 339 4.15 41.61 3.28
C SER A 339 4.58 40.26 2.71
N LYS A 340 4.98 40.21 1.43
CA LYS A 340 5.73 39.08 0.86
C LYS A 340 7.07 38.97 1.59
N LEU A 341 7.13 38.30 2.73
CA LEU A 341 8.37 37.93 3.40
C LEU A 341 8.91 36.65 2.75
N SER A 342 9.52 36.78 1.56
CA SER A 342 10.50 35.77 1.16
C SER A 342 11.55 35.70 2.24
N CYS A 343 11.82 34.52 2.81
CA CYS A 343 12.81 34.37 3.87
C CYS A 343 14.21 34.71 3.33
N ASP A 344 14.67 35.94 3.53
CA ASP A 344 15.96 36.38 3.00
C ASP A 344 17.08 35.88 3.92
N SER A 345 17.43 34.60 3.77
CA SER A 345 18.65 34.06 4.35
C SER A 345 19.85 34.69 3.64
N MET A 346 20.86 35.14 4.39
CA MET A 346 22.09 35.67 3.78
C MET A 346 22.87 34.61 2.96
N PHE A 347 22.62 33.32 3.20
CA PHE A 347 23.43 32.23 2.66
C PHE A 347 22.67 31.30 1.69
N TYR A 348 21.35 31.20 1.80
CA TYR A 348 20.53 30.27 1.01
C TYR A 348 19.53 31.02 0.14
N GLU A 349 19.09 30.39 -0.94
CA GLU A 349 18.01 30.92 -1.78
C GLU A 349 16.71 31.06 -0.98
N PRO A 350 15.86 32.06 -1.31
CA PRO A 350 14.61 32.27 -0.59
C PRO A 350 13.69 31.07 -0.77
N ILE A 351 13.29 30.47 0.34
CA ILE A 351 12.30 29.38 0.37
C ILE A 351 10.92 30.04 0.28
N THR A 352 10.13 29.66 -0.73
CA THR A 352 8.74 30.09 -0.88
C THR A 352 7.88 29.52 0.24
N GLU A 353 6.96 30.33 0.75
CA GLU A 353 6.03 29.86 1.79
C GLU A 353 5.08 28.82 1.17
N PRO A 354 4.91 27.64 1.79
CA PRO A 354 3.98 26.63 1.29
C PRO A 354 2.53 27.04 1.56
N ASN A 355 1.64 26.68 0.63
CA ASN A 355 0.19 26.82 0.81
C ASN A 355 -0.43 25.49 1.23
N LEU A 356 -1.49 25.58 2.04
CA LEU A 356 -2.25 24.41 2.49
C LEU A 356 -3.54 24.33 1.67
N TYR A 357 -3.80 23.19 1.04
CA TYR A 357 -5.03 22.94 0.32
C TYR A 357 -5.87 21.92 1.07
N VAL A 358 -6.96 22.36 1.68
CA VAL A 358 -7.90 21.52 2.43
C VAL A 358 -8.70 20.68 1.43
N ILE A 359 -8.50 19.36 1.45
CA ILE A 359 -9.25 18.43 0.60
C ILE A 359 -10.59 18.10 1.25
N GLU A 360 -10.54 17.73 2.52
CA GLU A 360 -11.70 17.29 3.29
C GLU A 360 -11.57 17.67 4.77
N SER A 361 -12.72 17.79 5.41
CA SER A 361 -12.87 18.07 6.84
C SER A 361 -13.81 17.02 7.44
N VAL A 362 -13.39 16.39 8.54
CA VAL A 362 -14.03 15.19 9.08
C VAL A 362 -14.28 15.36 10.57
N GLU A 363 -15.50 15.13 11.01
CA GLU A 363 -15.88 15.22 12.42
C GLU A 363 -15.96 13.82 13.04
N LEU A 364 -15.19 13.61 14.11
CA LEU A 364 -15.17 12.34 14.84
C LEU A 364 -16.36 12.26 15.80
N GLU A 365 -17.08 11.14 15.77
CA GLU A 365 -18.14 10.87 16.75
C GLU A 365 -17.55 10.50 18.11
N LEU A 366 -17.45 11.48 19.01
CA LEU A 366 -16.91 11.28 20.37
C LEU A 366 -17.89 10.53 21.30
N SER A 367 -19.20 10.61 21.06
CA SER A 367 -20.24 9.87 21.80
C SER A 367 -21.19 9.16 20.82
N LEU A 368 -21.79 8.03 21.24
CA LEU A 368 -22.61 7.21 20.35
C LEU A 368 -24.10 7.59 20.31
N THR A 369 -24.48 8.71 20.92
CA THR A 369 -25.89 9.10 21.03
C THR A 369 -26.48 9.44 19.67
N THR A 370 -27.49 8.67 19.27
CA THR A 370 -28.38 9.01 18.16
C THR A 370 -29.16 10.27 18.52
N ALA A 371 -29.15 11.27 17.64
CA ALA A 371 -30.14 12.34 17.66
C ALA A 371 -31.53 11.70 17.62
N GLN A 372 -32.23 11.67 18.76
CA GLN A 372 -33.62 11.26 18.75
C GLN A 372 -34.46 12.40 18.16
N HIS A 373 -35.22 12.04 17.11
CA HIS A 373 -36.49 12.66 16.81
C HIS A 373 -37.33 12.77 18.12
N ASP A 374 -37.98 13.91 18.30
CA ASP A 374 -39.08 14.18 19.26
C ASP A 374 -38.81 14.76 20.66
N SER A 375 -37.75 15.54 20.84
CA SER A 375 -37.79 16.60 21.87
C SER A 375 -37.06 17.86 21.40
N ASN A 376 -37.74 19.01 21.45
CA ASN A 376 -37.25 20.36 21.15
C ASN A 376 -36.14 20.85 22.11
N GLN A 377 -35.22 19.98 22.51
CA GLN A 377 -33.99 20.29 23.22
C GLN A 377 -32.87 19.51 22.53
N LEU A 378 -32.26 20.12 21.53
CA LEU A 378 -30.92 19.76 21.07
C LEU A 378 -29.99 19.98 22.27
N ILE A 379 -29.70 18.94 23.04
CA ILE A 379 -28.56 18.98 23.95
C ILE A 379 -27.36 18.77 23.02
N GLU A 380 -26.75 19.87 22.56
CA GLU A 380 -25.42 19.82 21.97
C GLU A 380 -24.51 19.17 23.02
N ASP A 381 -23.94 18.02 22.67
CA ASP A 381 -23.05 17.28 23.56
C ASP A 381 -21.69 17.98 23.49
N ASP A 382 -21.51 19.06 24.27
CA ASP A 382 -20.33 19.94 24.33
C ASP A 382 -19.04 19.24 24.83
N PHE A 383 -18.96 17.92 24.74
CA PHE A 383 -17.82 17.18 25.22
C PHE A 383 -16.62 17.36 24.29
N THR A 384 -15.68 18.19 24.71
CA THR A 384 -14.39 18.37 24.04
C THR A 384 -13.29 17.63 24.81
N CYS A 385 -12.33 17.04 24.07
CA CYS A 385 -11.16 16.42 24.66
C CYS A 385 -9.97 16.46 23.68
N PRO A 386 -8.73 16.57 24.17
CA PRO A 386 -7.56 16.59 23.30
C PRO A 386 -7.41 15.25 22.58
N VAL A 387 -7.24 15.31 21.26
CA VAL A 387 -7.05 14.15 20.38
C VAL A 387 -5.57 14.05 20.01
N LYS A 388 -4.96 12.90 20.26
CA LYS A 388 -3.57 12.59 19.88
C LYS A 388 -3.54 11.76 18.61
N LEU A 389 -2.77 12.22 17.62
CA LEU A 389 -2.59 11.58 16.33
C LEU A 389 -1.38 10.62 16.36
N GLN A 390 -1.52 9.47 15.69
CA GLN A 390 -0.45 8.50 15.55
C GLN A 390 -0.43 7.93 14.13
N LYS A 391 0.72 8.11 13.46
CA LYS A 391 1.00 7.52 12.14
C LYS A 391 0.95 5.99 12.21
N ASP A 392 0.43 5.37 11.16
CA ASP A 392 0.57 3.93 11.00
C ASP A 392 1.94 3.60 10.38
N PRO A 393 2.83 2.87 11.09
CA PRO A 393 4.12 2.47 10.53
C PRO A 393 4.01 1.46 9.38
N SER A 394 2.86 0.80 9.18
CA SER A 394 2.65 -0.17 8.11
C SER A 394 2.25 0.45 6.77
N THR A 395 1.70 1.67 6.77
CA THR A 395 1.09 2.31 5.59
C THR A 395 1.05 3.84 5.75
N TYR A 396 1.30 4.58 4.67
CA TYR A 396 1.29 6.06 4.69
C TYR A 396 -0.11 6.68 4.55
N ASP A 397 -1.11 5.89 4.14
CA ASP A 397 -2.50 6.32 3.88
C ASP A 397 -3.43 6.08 5.07
N ARG A 398 -2.88 5.72 6.25
CA ARG A 398 -3.67 5.43 7.45
C ARG A 398 -3.02 6.00 8.68
N TYR A 399 -3.86 6.47 9.60
CA TYR A 399 -3.45 6.92 10.92
C TYR A 399 -4.53 6.65 11.95
N HIS A 400 -4.19 6.85 13.22
CA HIS A 400 -5.06 6.60 14.34
C HIS A 400 -5.19 7.83 15.25
N CYS A 401 -6.38 8.04 15.77
CA CYS A 401 -6.69 9.10 16.73
C CYS A 401 -6.98 8.46 18.09
N SER A 402 -6.31 8.92 19.15
CA SER A 402 -6.55 8.49 20.53
C SER A 402 -7.02 9.66 21.38
N HIS A 403 -8.08 9.47 22.15
CA HIS A 403 -8.68 10.53 22.96
C HIS A 403 -9.38 9.94 24.18
N ALA A 404 -9.97 10.79 25.03
CA ALA A 404 -10.59 10.37 26.28
C ALA A 404 -11.85 9.49 26.08
N ALA A 405 -12.51 9.64 24.93
CA ALA A 405 -13.75 8.94 24.59
C ALA A 405 -13.56 7.70 23.69
N GLY A 406 -12.35 7.44 23.20
CA GLY A 406 -12.13 6.28 22.34
C GLY A 406 -10.88 6.32 21.47
N VAL A 407 -10.89 5.43 20.48
CA VAL A 407 -9.90 5.32 19.41
C VAL A 407 -10.62 5.25 18.07
N HIS A 408 -10.20 6.14 17.15
CA HIS A 408 -10.63 6.15 15.76
C HIS A 408 -9.46 5.77 14.85
N THR A 409 -9.75 5.08 13.75
CA THR A 409 -8.79 4.81 12.67
C THR A 409 -9.29 5.48 11.41
N VAL A 410 -8.44 6.28 10.79
CA VAL A 410 -8.77 7.04 9.58
C VAL A 410 -7.89 6.54 8.45
N ALA A 411 -8.51 6.15 7.34
CA ALA A 411 -7.84 5.79 6.10
C ALA A 411 -8.14 6.81 5.01
N LEU A 412 -7.14 7.11 4.17
CA LEU A 412 -7.16 8.10 3.10
C LEU A 412 -6.93 7.43 1.74
N PRO A 413 -7.95 6.78 1.14
CA PRO A 413 -7.80 6.09 -0.15
C PRO A 413 -7.30 7.00 -1.29
N TRP A 414 -7.72 8.27 -1.26
CA TRP A 414 -7.26 9.28 -2.22
C TRP A 414 -5.76 9.57 -2.06
N ALA A 415 -5.19 9.51 -0.85
CA ALA A 415 -3.76 9.75 -0.63
C ALA A 415 -2.91 8.64 -1.25
N HIS A 416 -3.36 7.39 -1.19
CA HIS A 416 -2.71 6.28 -1.90
C HIS A 416 -2.69 6.52 -3.41
N SER A 417 -3.83 6.94 -3.95
CA SER A 417 -4.01 7.17 -5.36
C SER A 417 -3.21 8.39 -5.86
N LEU A 418 -3.14 9.44 -5.05
CA LEU A 418 -2.33 10.64 -5.30
C LEU A 418 -0.84 10.32 -5.28
N ASN A 419 -0.39 9.51 -4.34
CA ASN A 419 1.01 9.08 -4.26
C ASN A 419 1.42 8.24 -5.47
N THR A 420 0.52 7.37 -5.95
CA THR A 420 0.72 6.60 -7.19
C THR A 420 0.79 7.53 -8.39
N PHE A 421 -0.14 8.50 -8.47
CA PHE A 421 -0.16 9.51 -9.51
C PHE A 421 1.11 10.35 -9.56
N ALA A 422 1.64 10.77 -8.41
CA ALA A 422 2.89 11.53 -8.34
C ALA A 422 4.14 10.70 -8.68
N SER A 423 4.04 9.37 -8.67
CA SER A 423 5.15 8.46 -8.99
C SER A 423 5.16 7.97 -10.44
N ASP A 424 4.01 7.99 -11.13
CA ASP A 424 3.88 7.55 -12.52
C ASP A 424 4.15 8.72 -13.49
N ASP A 425 5.36 8.74 -14.09
CA ASP A 425 5.80 9.73 -15.10
C ASP A 425 5.10 9.58 -16.48
N ASP A 426 4.20 8.61 -16.66
CA ASP A 426 3.58 8.31 -17.95
C ASP A 426 2.43 9.29 -18.27
N GLU A 427 2.70 10.27 -19.13
CA GLU A 427 1.76 11.32 -19.62
C GLU A 427 0.48 10.82 -20.34
N ILE A 428 0.21 9.52 -20.36
CA ILE A 428 -0.88 8.93 -21.15
C ILE A 428 -2.16 8.84 -20.30
N ASN A 429 -2.88 9.98 -20.26
CA ASN A 429 -4.16 10.21 -19.58
C ASN A 429 -4.11 10.16 -18.04
N PRO A 430 -3.86 11.31 -17.38
CA PRO A 430 -3.98 11.44 -15.94
C PRO A 430 -5.48 11.45 -15.58
N VAL A 431 -6.09 10.29 -15.42
CA VAL A 431 -7.40 10.21 -14.78
C VAL A 431 -7.15 10.43 -13.30
N LEU A 432 -7.40 11.66 -12.83
CA LEU A 432 -7.51 11.92 -11.39
C LEU A 432 -8.49 10.86 -10.84
N PRO A 433 -8.07 10.07 -9.83
CA PRO A 433 -8.93 9.06 -9.22
C PRO A 433 -10.26 9.71 -8.83
N GLU A 434 -11.38 9.03 -9.06
CA GLU A 434 -12.70 9.48 -8.58
C GLU A 434 -12.59 9.93 -7.12
N ASN A 435 -13.22 11.06 -6.74
CA ASN A 435 -13.23 11.57 -5.36
C ASN A 435 -13.68 10.45 -4.41
N GLN A 436 -12.71 9.81 -3.74
CA GLN A 436 -12.96 8.85 -2.68
C GLN A 436 -12.79 9.60 -1.37
N ASP A 437 -13.86 9.68 -0.60
CA ASP A 437 -13.83 10.28 0.74
C ASP A 437 -12.96 9.42 1.68
N CYS A 438 -12.41 10.03 2.72
CA CYS A 438 -11.79 9.27 3.80
C CYS A 438 -12.77 8.29 4.44
N ILE A 439 -12.20 7.28 5.09
CA ILE A 439 -12.96 6.27 5.82
C ILE A 439 -12.56 6.35 7.29
N VAL A 440 -13.54 6.64 8.14
CA VAL A 440 -13.37 6.67 9.59
C VAL A 440 -14.02 5.44 10.22
N GLU A 441 -13.20 4.60 10.86
CA GLU A 441 -13.69 3.53 11.72
C GLU A 441 -13.55 3.95 13.19
N HIS A 442 -14.66 4.08 13.90
CA HIS A 442 -14.67 4.14 15.37
C HIS A 442 -14.40 2.72 15.91
N VAL A 443 -13.18 2.51 16.42
CA VAL A 443 -12.69 1.17 16.76
C VAL A 443 -13.01 0.79 18.20
N ILE A 444 -12.74 1.70 19.14
CA ILE A 444 -13.01 1.52 20.57
C ILE A 444 -13.73 2.76 21.07
N CYS A 445 -14.90 2.58 21.69
CA CYS A 445 -15.63 3.65 22.34
C CYS A 445 -15.58 3.46 23.86
N THR A 446 -15.02 4.43 24.56
CA THR A 446 -14.92 4.42 26.02
C THR A 446 -15.93 5.33 26.71
N LYS A 447 -16.56 6.24 25.94
CA LYS A 447 -17.70 7.07 26.37
C LYS A 447 -18.90 6.86 25.43
N PRO A 448 -19.63 5.73 25.54
CA PRO A 448 -20.76 5.46 24.64
C PRO A 448 -21.93 6.43 24.80
N LEU A 449 -22.11 7.01 25.99
CA LEU A 449 -23.25 7.84 26.34
C LEU A 449 -22.78 9.17 26.94
N THR A 450 -23.59 10.22 26.85
CA THR A 450 -23.31 11.53 27.47
C THR A 450 -23.18 11.42 28.99
N SER A 451 -24.00 10.55 29.59
CA SER A 451 -24.03 10.20 31.03
C SER A 451 -22.85 9.34 31.49
N SER A 452 -22.11 8.73 30.55
CA SER A 452 -21.00 7.82 30.90
C SER A 452 -19.73 8.60 31.27
N VAL A 453 -19.05 8.12 32.32
CA VAL A 453 -17.77 8.70 32.74
C VAL A 453 -16.70 8.34 31.69
N PRO A 454 -15.96 9.33 31.16
CA PRO A 454 -14.92 9.06 30.16
C PRO A 454 -13.83 8.18 30.77
N SER A 455 -13.34 7.25 29.97
CA SER A 455 -12.30 6.30 30.34
C SER A 455 -11.16 6.42 29.32
N PRO A 456 -10.16 7.28 29.59
CA PRO A 456 -9.18 7.65 28.58
C PRO A 456 -8.23 6.51 28.24
N ILE A 457 -7.80 6.50 26.98
CA ILE A 457 -6.80 5.58 26.46
C ILE A 457 -5.43 5.91 27.07
N GLN A 458 -4.76 4.89 27.62
CA GLN A 458 -3.45 5.03 28.27
C GLN A 458 -2.28 4.74 27.35
N GLY A 459 -2.53 4.15 26.18
CA GLY A 459 -1.54 4.01 25.13
C GLY A 459 -2.08 3.32 23.89
N LEU A 460 -1.54 3.72 22.74
CA LEU A 460 -1.92 3.21 21.42
C LEU A 460 -0.66 2.85 20.62
N SER A 461 -0.62 1.70 19.95
CA SER A 461 0.51 1.38 19.07
C SER A 461 0.16 0.32 18.05
N VAL A 462 0.93 0.25 16.96
CA VAL A 462 0.71 -0.71 15.88
C VAL A 462 1.84 -1.72 15.86
N VAL A 463 1.48 -3.00 15.91
CA VAL A 463 2.38 -4.14 15.71
C VAL A 463 2.48 -4.37 14.20
N THR A 464 3.69 -4.31 13.63
CA THR A 464 3.94 -4.46 12.18
C THR A 464 4.61 -5.77 11.80
N ASP A 465 4.97 -6.60 12.77
CA ASP A 465 5.72 -7.82 12.49
C ASP A 465 4.97 -8.81 11.57
N PRO A 466 5.61 -9.31 10.48
CA PRO A 466 4.97 -10.20 9.51
C PRO A 466 4.40 -11.51 10.10
N SER A 467 5.01 -12.04 11.17
CA SER A 467 4.57 -13.29 11.79
C SER A 467 3.37 -13.10 12.72
N LEU A 468 3.20 -11.89 13.27
CA LEU A 468 2.09 -11.53 14.16
C LEU A 468 0.90 -10.93 13.38
N GLY A 469 1.19 -10.37 12.21
CA GLY A 469 0.27 -9.61 11.37
C GLY A 469 -0.01 -8.21 11.92
N VAL A 470 -0.36 -7.28 11.03
CA VAL A 470 -0.61 -5.88 11.40
C VAL A 470 -1.75 -5.79 12.41
N THR A 471 -1.47 -5.28 13.61
CA THR A 471 -2.41 -5.28 14.74
C THR A 471 -2.34 -3.99 15.52
N LEU A 472 -3.48 -3.34 15.71
CA LEU A 472 -3.62 -2.22 16.62
C LEU A 472 -3.67 -2.73 18.06
N LEU A 473 -2.80 -2.23 18.92
CA LEU A 473 -2.72 -2.54 20.33
C LEU A 473 -3.10 -1.32 21.15
N VAL A 474 -4.13 -1.46 21.98
CA VAL A 474 -4.68 -0.37 22.79
C VAL A 474 -4.65 -0.76 24.26
N LEU A 475 -4.19 0.14 25.12
CA LEU A 475 -4.26 0.01 26.57
C LEU A 475 -5.35 0.92 27.12
N SER A 476 -6.37 0.31 27.71
CA SER A 476 -7.44 1.06 28.38
C SER A 476 -7.01 1.57 29.75
N SER A 477 -7.82 2.45 30.35
CA SER A 477 -7.63 3.02 31.70
C SER A 477 -7.50 1.98 32.82
N ASP A 478 -8.03 0.78 32.60
CA ASP A 478 -7.92 -0.38 33.49
C ASP A 478 -6.65 -1.21 33.28
N TYR A 479 -5.72 -0.74 32.46
CA TYR A 479 -4.48 -1.41 32.07
C TYR A 479 -4.72 -2.78 31.41
N GLN A 480 -5.82 -2.94 30.69
CA GLN A 480 -6.10 -4.10 29.84
C GLN A 480 -5.72 -3.83 28.39
N PHE A 481 -5.07 -4.81 27.75
CA PHE A 481 -4.74 -4.72 26.33
C PHE A 481 -5.92 -5.14 25.45
N THR A 482 -6.16 -4.40 24.38
CA THR A 482 -7.09 -4.77 23.30
C THR A 482 -6.29 -4.85 22.02
N ALA A 483 -6.21 -6.04 21.43
CA ALA A 483 -5.44 -6.29 20.22
C ALA A 483 -6.40 -6.55 19.05
N LEU A 484 -6.43 -5.62 18.09
CA LEU A 484 -7.37 -5.62 16.97
C LEU A 484 -6.62 -5.77 15.65
N PRO A 485 -6.89 -6.80 14.85
CA PRO A 485 -6.21 -6.97 13.57
C PRO A 485 -6.59 -5.83 12.64
N LEU A 486 -5.58 -5.09 12.15
CA LEU A 486 -5.77 -4.08 11.12
C LEU A 486 -5.81 -4.81 9.78
N SER A 487 -7.01 -5.13 9.33
CA SER A 487 -7.23 -5.65 7.99
C SER A 487 -6.84 -4.60 6.96
N SER A 488 -6.16 -5.01 5.89
CA SER A 488 -5.94 -4.20 4.69
C SER A 488 -7.25 -4.02 3.90
N LYS A 489 -8.35 -3.65 4.57
CA LYS A 489 -9.69 -3.42 4.01
C LYS A 489 -9.69 -2.29 2.98
N TYR A 490 -8.71 -1.40 3.06
CA TYR A 490 -8.65 -0.14 2.32
C TYR A 490 -7.68 -0.17 1.14
N ARG A 491 -6.90 -1.26 1.00
CA ARG A 491 -6.16 -1.45 -0.24
C ARG A 491 -7.15 -1.85 -1.32
N THR A 492 -7.32 -0.96 -2.29
CA THR A 492 -7.49 -1.37 -3.68
C THR A 492 -6.47 -2.47 -3.91
N VAL A 493 -6.93 -3.68 -4.25
CA VAL A 493 -6.03 -4.80 -4.48
C VAL A 493 -5.14 -4.43 -5.67
N SER A 494 -3.98 -3.81 -5.43
CA SER A 494 -2.90 -3.78 -6.41
C SER A 494 -2.63 -5.25 -6.69
N ALA A 495 -2.94 -5.65 -7.92
CA ALA A 495 -2.92 -7.00 -8.44
C ALA A 495 -1.91 -7.88 -7.69
N VAL A 496 -2.38 -8.60 -6.66
CA VAL A 496 -1.55 -9.52 -5.90
C VAL A 496 -1.17 -10.60 -6.88
N LEU A 497 0.08 -10.55 -7.36
CA LEU A 497 0.92 -11.69 -7.71
C LEU A 497 0.14 -12.89 -8.26
N ALA A 498 -0.73 -12.67 -9.23
CA ALA A 498 -0.92 -13.64 -10.27
C ALA A 498 0.44 -13.64 -10.94
N SER A 499 1.21 -14.70 -10.73
CA SER A 499 2.33 -15.02 -11.59
C SER A 499 1.85 -14.82 -13.03
N ASP A 500 2.25 -13.72 -13.65
CA ASP A 500 2.24 -13.54 -15.10
C ASP A 500 3.32 -14.50 -15.64
N SER A 501 3.06 -15.80 -15.52
CA SER A 501 3.21 -16.61 -16.70
C SER A 501 2.15 -16.08 -17.65
N GLU A 502 2.56 -15.21 -18.57
CA GLU A 502 1.81 -14.86 -19.77
C GLU A 502 1.49 -16.15 -20.54
N SER A 503 0.53 -16.93 -20.03
CA SER A 503 -0.23 -17.79 -20.88
C SER A 503 -0.93 -16.84 -21.83
N ARG A 504 -0.71 -17.02 -23.13
CA ARG A 504 -1.54 -16.46 -24.20
C ARG A 504 -2.96 -17.02 -24.10
N GLY A 505 -3.58 -16.88 -22.94
CA GLY A 505 -4.94 -17.25 -22.62
C GLY A 505 -5.83 -16.24 -23.31
N VAL A 506 -6.66 -16.76 -24.21
CA VAL A 506 -7.71 -16.03 -24.93
C VAL A 506 -8.41 -15.06 -23.97
N LYS A 507 -8.16 -13.75 -24.12
CA LYS A 507 -8.81 -12.71 -23.32
C LYS A 507 -10.33 -12.86 -23.52
N SER A 508 -11.07 -13.01 -22.43
CA SER A 508 -12.52 -13.19 -22.53
C SER A 508 -13.15 -11.97 -23.25
N PRO A 509 -14.12 -12.17 -24.16
CA PRO A 509 -14.80 -11.08 -24.85
C PRO A 509 -15.44 -10.06 -23.89
N LEU A 510 -15.80 -10.51 -22.67
CA LEU A 510 -16.38 -9.69 -21.61
C LEU A 510 -15.42 -8.67 -20.98
N ARG A 511 -14.10 -8.90 -21.04
CA ARG A 511 -13.12 -7.93 -20.53
C ARG A 511 -13.09 -6.64 -21.36
N ARG A 512 -13.69 -6.63 -22.54
CA ARG A 512 -13.88 -5.41 -23.36
C ARG A 512 -15.10 -4.58 -22.95
N LEU A 513 -16.05 -5.15 -22.21
CA LEU A 513 -17.31 -4.48 -21.82
C LEU A 513 -17.27 -3.89 -20.41
N SER A 514 -16.33 -4.33 -19.56
CA SER A 514 -16.19 -3.86 -18.18
C SER A 514 -14.88 -3.08 -18.12
N ARG A 515 -14.94 -1.74 -17.93
CA ARG A 515 -13.72 -0.93 -17.74
C ARG A 515 -12.98 -1.32 -16.46
N GLU A 516 -13.71 -1.77 -15.43
CA GLU A 516 -13.17 -2.16 -14.13
C GLU A 516 -13.20 -3.69 -13.93
N PRO A 517 -12.22 -4.24 -13.19
CA PRO A 517 -12.24 -5.64 -12.79
C PRO A 517 -13.39 -5.93 -11.81
N PHE A 518 -14.02 -7.09 -11.94
CA PHE A 518 -15.19 -7.46 -11.13
C PHE A 518 -14.87 -7.51 -9.63
N ASP A 519 -13.65 -7.89 -9.25
CA ASP A 519 -13.22 -7.94 -7.85
C ASP A 519 -13.24 -6.54 -7.21
N TYR A 520 -12.84 -5.52 -7.96
CA TYR A 520 -12.89 -4.11 -7.52
C TYR A 520 -14.34 -3.65 -7.31
N HIS A 521 -15.22 -3.99 -8.25
CA HIS A 521 -16.64 -3.68 -8.14
C HIS A 521 -17.28 -4.29 -6.88
N ILE A 522 -16.97 -5.56 -6.57
CA ILE A 522 -17.45 -6.21 -5.33
C ILE A 522 -16.84 -5.56 -4.08
N SER A 523 -15.55 -5.20 -4.10
CA SER A 523 -14.95 -4.49 -2.97
C SER A 523 -15.60 -3.13 -2.71
N LYS A 524 -15.99 -2.41 -3.77
CA LYS A 524 -16.71 -1.12 -3.67
C LYS A 524 -18.08 -1.30 -3.02
N ILE A 525 -18.81 -2.37 -3.36
CA ILE A 525 -20.11 -2.68 -2.71
C ILE A 525 -19.92 -3.02 -1.22
N LEU A 526 -18.85 -3.74 -0.87
CA LEU A 526 -18.58 -4.16 0.51
C LEU A 526 -17.90 -3.09 1.36
N GLN A 527 -17.54 -1.95 0.78
CA GLN A 527 -16.93 -0.84 1.48
C GLN A 527 -17.91 -0.25 2.50
N ARG A 528 -17.42 -0.04 3.72
CA ARG A 528 -18.23 0.40 4.85
C ARG A 528 -17.92 1.86 5.15
N THR A 529 -18.95 2.61 5.51
CA THR A 529 -18.82 4.01 5.91
C THR A 529 -18.94 4.18 7.42
N SER A 530 -19.62 3.26 8.10
CA SER A 530 -19.72 3.25 9.56
C SER A 530 -19.49 1.87 10.16
N SER A 531 -19.10 1.85 11.43
CA SER A 531 -18.80 0.61 12.16
C SER A 531 -19.33 0.67 13.59
N ASN A 532 -19.54 -0.51 14.19
CA ASN A 532 -19.88 -0.61 15.59
C ASN A 532 -18.59 -0.75 16.41
N PRO A 533 -18.24 0.26 17.23
CA PRO A 533 -17.04 0.20 18.05
C PRO A 533 -17.15 -0.84 19.16
N LEU A 534 -16.00 -1.29 19.65
CA LEU A 534 -15.94 -2.05 20.90
C LEU A 534 -16.22 -1.12 22.08
N LEU A 535 -17.29 -1.39 22.80
CA LEU A 535 -17.68 -0.60 23.96
C LEU A 535 -16.84 -1.02 25.19
N LYS A 536 -16.08 -0.08 25.74
CA LYS A 536 -15.28 -0.24 26.96
C LYS A 536 -15.55 0.93 27.91
N SER A 537 -16.72 0.93 28.54
CA SER A 537 -17.07 1.92 29.55
C SER A 537 -16.22 1.80 30.81
N GLY A 538 -16.05 2.91 31.53
CA GLY A 538 -15.35 2.95 32.81
C GLY A 538 -16.07 2.15 33.91
N TYR A 539 -15.32 1.76 34.94
CA TYR A 539 -15.88 1.09 36.13
C TYR A 539 -16.95 1.98 36.78
N GLY A 540 -18.16 1.45 36.94
CA GLY A 540 -19.26 2.14 37.62
C GLY A 540 -20.23 2.92 36.73
N THR A 541 -20.13 2.78 35.39
CA THR A 541 -21.18 3.31 34.50
C THR A 541 -22.42 2.41 34.58
N GLU A 542 -23.43 2.82 35.34
CA GLU A 542 -24.76 2.21 35.31
C GLU A 542 -25.51 2.76 34.09
N VAL A 543 -25.67 1.93 33.06
CA VAL A 543 -26.42 2.32 31.87
C VAL A 543 -27.91 2.01 32.10
N SER A 544 -28.77 3.00 31.90
CA SER A 544 -30.22 2.80 32.02
C SER A 544 -30.73 1.83 30.94
N GLN A 545 -31.89 1.20 31.18
CA GLN A 545 -32.50 0.30 30.19
C GLN A 545 -32.83 1.02 28.87
N GLN A 546 -33.19 2.31 28.93
CA GLN A 546 -33.49 3.13 27.76
C GLN A 546 -32.22 3.39 26.92
N GLU A 547 -31.12 3.78 27.56
CA GLU A 547 -29.84 4.00 26.89
C GLU A 547 -29.26 2.69 26.31
N CYS A 548 -29.38 1.56 27.03
CA CYS A 548 -29.02 0.24 26.51
C CYS A 548 -29.80 -0.09 25.23
N PHE A 549 -31.11 0.20 25.22
CA PHE A 549 -31.95 -0.03 24.06
C PHE A 549 -31.57 0.87 22.89
N GLN A 550 -31.22 2.14 23.13
CA GLN A 550 -30.73 3.06 22.10
C GLN A 550 -29.44 2.55 21.46
N LEU A 551 -28.44 2.16 22.27
CA LEU A 551 -27.18 1.58 21.78
C LEU A 551 -27.40 0.31 20.96
N LEU A 552 -28.29 -0.58 21.43
CA LEU A 552 -28.63 -1.82 20.72
C LEU A 552 -29.36 -1.54 19.41
N SER A 553 -30.29 -0.57 19.40
CA SER A 553 -31.03 -0.15 18.22
C SER A 553 -30.08 0.39 17.15
N ARG A 554 -29.18 1.31 17.53
CA ARG A 554 -28.12 1.84 16.67
C ARG A 554 -27.24 0.71 16.13
N ALA A 555 -26.73 -0.17 17.00
CA ALA A 555 -25.89 -1.28 16.57
C ALA A 555 -26.59 -2.22 15.59
N THR A 556 -27.88 -2.49 15.82
CA THR A 556 -28.71 -3.33 14.95
C THR A 556 -28.97 -2.66 13.60
N GLN A 557 -29.17 -1.33 13.59
CA GLN A 557 -29.33 -0.55 12.37
C GLN A 557 -28.06 -0.60 11.52
N VAL A 558 -26.90 -0.33 12.11
CA VAL A 558 -25.59 -0.41 11.42
C VAL A 558 -25.36 -1.82 10.88
N LEU A 559 -25.65 -2.87 11.66
CA LEU A 559 -25.53 -4.26 11.16
C LEU A 559 -26.47 -4.55 9.99
N ARG A 560 -27.68 -4.00 10.00
CA ARG A 560 -28.65 -4.23 8.93
C ARG A 560 -28.24 -3.52 7.64
N GLU A 561 -27.88 -2.25 7.74
CA GLU A 561 -27.59 -1.36 6.60
C GLU A 561 -26.18 -1.61 6.05
N GLU A 562 -25.15 -1.54 6.89
CA GLU A 562 -23.75 -1.62 6.44
C GLU A 562 -23.23 -3.04 6.25
N TYR A 563 -23.78 -4.03 6.96
CA TYR A 563 -23.28 -5.40 6.88
C TYR A 563 -24.20 -6.27 6.03
N ILE A 564 -25.46 -6.46 6.46
CA ILE A 564 -26.34 -7.45 5.84
C ILE A 564 -26.77 -7.00 4.45
N GLN A 565 -27.25 -5.76 4.28
CA GLN A 565 -27.73 -5.28 2.98
C GLN A 565 -26.60 -5.24 1.93
N LYS A 566 -25.42 -4.70 2.27
CA LYS A 566 -24.27 -4.66 1.35
C LYS A 566 -23.77 -6.07 0.98
N GLN A 567 -23.74 -7.00 1.93
CA GLN A 567 -23.40 -8.41 1.64
C GLN A 567 -24.46 -9.09 0.75
N ASP A 568 -25.74 -8.77 0.95
CA ASP A 568 -26.83 -9.30 0.13
C ASP A 568 -26.73 -8.76 -1.30
N GLN A 569 -26.46 -7.47 -1.49
CA GLN A 569 -26.20 -6.85 -2.79
C GLN A 569 -25.01 -7.50 -3.49
N ALA A 570 -23.87 -7.65 -2.79
CA ALA A 570 -22.70 -8.33 -3.34
C ALA A 570 -23.01 -9.79 -3.74
N ARG A 571 -23.81 -10.52 -2.93
CA ARG A 571 -24.25 -11.88 -3.27
C ARG A 571 -25.08 -11.88 -4.55
N VAL A 572 -26.05 -10.98 -4.69
CA VAL A 572 -26.92 -10.88 -5.86
C VAL A 572 -26.11 -10.57 -7.12
N GLU A 573 -25.15 -9.65 -7.05
CA GLU A 573 -24.26 -9.32 -8.17
C GLU A 573 -23.39 -10.53 -8.58
N ILE A 574 -22.81 -11.23 -7.60
CA ILE A 574 -22.02 -12.45 -7.85
C ILE A 574 -22.89 -13.54 -8.49
N GLU A 575 -24.09 -13.79 -7.97
CA GLU A 575 -25.01 -14.78 -8.53
C GLU A 575 -25.45 -14.42 -9.95
N THR A 576 -25.72 -13.15 -10.20
CA THR A 576 -26.12 -12.65 -11.53
C THR A 576 -24.98 -12.81 -12.53
N ARG A 577 -23.76 -12.44 -12.14
CA ARG A 577 -22.56 -12.63 -12.96
C ARG A 577 -22.29 -14.12 -13.22
N ALA A 578 -22.44 -14.98 -12.22
CA ALA A 578 -22.29 -16.42 -12.36
C ALA A 578 -23.33 -17.03 -13.31
N LYS A 579 -24.59 -16.58 -13.26
CA LYS A 579 -25.65 -16.99 -14.20
C LYS A 579 -25.30 -16.58 -15.62
N ILE A 580 -24.92 -15.32 -15.84
CA ILE A 580 -24.50 -14.82 -17.17
C ILE A 580 -23.33 -15.64 -17.73
N LEU A 581 -22.31 -15.91 -16.91
CA LEU A 581 -21.16 -16.72 -17.33
C LEU A 581 -21.54 -18.16 -17.64
N THR A 582 -22.50 -18.74 -16.90
CA THR A 582 -23.01 -20.09 -17.15
C THR A 582 -23.79 -20.15 -18.48
N ASP A 583 -24.62 -19.15 -18.76
CA ASP A 583 -25.35 -19.05 -20.02
C ASP A 583 -24.43 -18.84 -21.22
N GLN A 584 -23.41 -17.99 -21.08
CA GLN A 584 -22.40 -17.79 -22.12
C GLN A 584 -21.59 -19.06 -22.37
N LYS A 585 -21.20 -19.79 -21.32
CA LYS A 585 -20.52 -21.07 -21.45
C LYS A 585 -21.40 -22.08 -22.21
N ARG A 586 -22.71 -22.11 -21.93
CA ARG A 586 -23.66 -22.96 -22.67
C ARG A 586 -23.72 -22.59 -24.15
N LEU A 587 -23.88 -21.29 -24.46
CA LEU A 587 -23.90 -20.80 -25.84
C LEU A 587 -22.61 -21.16 -26.59
N GLN A 588 -21.44 -20.90 -25.98
CA GLN A 588 -20.14 -21.23 -26.58
C GLN A 588 -19.99 -22.73 -26.84
N ASN A 589 -20.50 -23.59 -25.96
CA ASN A 589 -20.49 -25.04 -26.18
C ASN A 589 -21.44 -25.46 -27.31
N GLU A 590 -22.59 -24.80 -27.48
CA GLU A 590 -23.51 -25.04 -28.60
C GLU A 590 -22.89 -24.59 -29.93
N ASP A 591 -22.25 -23.42 -29.95
CA ASP A 591 -21.53 -22.92 -31.13
C ASP A 591 -20.35 -23.82 -31.49
N LEU A 592 -19.60 -24.33 -30.51
CA LEU A 592 -18.54 -25.32 -30.74
C LEU A 592 -19.09 -26.60 -31.38
N LYS A 593 -20.26 -27.10 -30.94
CA LYS A 593 -20.90 -28.26 -31.56
C LYS A 593 -21.32 -27.98 -32.99
N ARG A 594 -21.92 -26.82 -33.27
CA ARG A 594 -22.30 -26.40 -34.64
C ARG A 594 -21.08 -26.29 -35.55
N LEU A 595 -19.97 -25.74 -35.04
CA LEU A 595 -18.72 -25.67 -35.78
C LEU A 595 -18.13 -27.06 -36.03
N GLU A 596 -18.25 -27.98 -35.08
CA GLU A 596 -17.83 -29.37 -35.26
C GLU A 596 -18.68 -30.11 -36.31
N GLU A 597 -19.99 -29.92 -36.29
CA GLU A 597 -20.90 -30.44 -37.33
C GLU A 597 -20.58 -29.85 -38.70
N SER A 598 -20.41 -28.54 -38.81
CA SER A 598 -20.04 -27.86 -40.05
C SER A 598 -18.69 -28.34 -40.59
N ARG A 599 -17.71 -28.54 -39.71
CA ARG A 599 -16.41 -29.13 -40.06
C ARG A 599 -16.56 -30.55 -40.63
N ASN A 600 -17.41 -31.38 -40.03
CA ASN A 600 -17.65 -32.74 -40.51
C ASN A 600 -18.35 -32.73 -41.87
N ILE A 601 -19.35 -31.86 -42.07
CA ILE A 601 -20.03 -31.70 -43.38
C ILE A 601 -19.03 -31.25 -44.45
N LEU A 602 -18.19 -30.25 -44.15
CA LEU A 602 -17.16 -29.78 -45.07
C LEU A 602 -16.16 -30.89 -45.41
N ARG A 603 -15.81 -31.73 -44.44
CA ARG A 603 -14.95 -32.88 -44.64
C ARG A 603 -15.58 -33.92 -45.57
N ASP A 604 -16.85 -34.26 -45.36
CA ASP A 604 -17.59 -35.21 -46.21
C ASP A 604 -17.77 -34.67 -47.64
N GLN A 605 -18.01 -33.36 -47.78
CA GLN A 605 -18.05 -32.69 -49.07
C GLN A 605 -16.69 -32.74 -49.78
N ALA A 606 -15.60 -32.51 -49.06
CA ALA A 606 -14.24 -32.61 -49.60
C ALA A 606 -13.93 -34.04 -50.06
N GLU A 607 -14.35 -35.05 -49.30
CA GLU A 607 -14.21 -36.48 -49.68
C GLU A 607 -15.01 -36.80 -50.94
N THR A 608 -16.27 -36.36 -51.01
CA THR A 608 -17.11 -36.53 -52.21
C THR A 608 -16.50 -35.85 -53.46
N ILE A 609 -15.93 -34.66 -53.28
CA ILE A 609 -15.24 -33.95 -54.38
C ILE A 609 -13.98 -34.71 -54.80
N ALA A 610 -13.22 -35.26 -53.85
CA ALA A 610 -12.04 -36.06 -54.17
C ALA A 610 -12.40 -37.31 -55.00
N GLU A 611 -13.47 -38.03 -54.63
CA GLU A 611 -13.96 -39.18 -55.41
C GLU A 611 -14.42 -38.78 -56.82
N LYS A 612 -15.13 -37.65 -56.96
CA LYS A 612 -15.54 -37.12 -58.27
C LYS A 612 -14.34 -36.72 -59.12
N LEU A 613 -13.30 -36.17 -58.50
CA LEU A 613 -12.09 -35.78 -59.21
C LEU A 613 -11.34 -37.03 -59.71
N GLU A 614 -11.21 -38.07 -58.88
CA GLU A 614 -10.60 -39.33 -59.28
C GLU A 614 -11.36 -40.02 -60.43
N THR A 615 -12.70 -40.07 -60.36
CA THR A 615 -13.52 -40.63 -61.44
C THR A 615 -13.46 -39.82 -62.74
N CYS A 616 -13.43 -38.48 -62.65
CA CYS A 616 -13.19 -37.60 -63.80
C CYS A 616 -11.81 -37.81 -64.40
N GLN A 617 -10.76 -37.93 -63.57
CA GLN A 617 -9.40 -38.18 -64.01
C GLN A 617 -9.30 -39.54 -64.74
N HIS A 618 -9.92 -40.59 -64.19
CA HIS A 618 -9.98 -41.89 -64.84
C HIS A 618 -10.71 -41.83 -66.20
N SER A 619 -11.82 -41.10 -66.25
CA SER A 619 -12.58 -40.91 -67.49
C SER A 619 -11.78 -40.13 -68.54
N GLN A 620 -11.07 -39.09 -68.13
CA GLN A 620 -10.18 -38.32 -68.98
C GLN A 620 -9.06 -39.21 -69.53
N GLU A 621 -8.44 -40.07 -68.72
CA GLU A 621 -7.44 -41.03 -69.18
C GLU A 621 -8.00 -42.00 -70.23
N LEU A 622 -9.22 -42.50 -70.04
CA LEU A 622 -9.88 -43.37 -71.02
C LEU A 622 -10.17 -42.63 -72.33
N ILE A 623 -10.66 -41.39 -72.27
CA ILE A 623 -10.89 -40.56 -73.46
C ILE A 623 -9.57 -40.28 -74.17
N LEU A 624 -8.51 -39.93 -73.44
CA LEU A 624 -7.17 -39.73 -74.01
C LEU A 624 -6.66 -40.98 -74.70
N LYS A 625 -6.83 -42.17 -74.11
CA LYS A 625 -6.48 -43.45 -74.76
C LYS A 625 -7.30 -43.68 -76.03
N ARG A 626 -8.61 -43.39 -76.01
CA ARG A 626 -9.47 -43.50 -77.21
C ARG A 626 -9.05 -42.51 -78.30
N LEU A 627 -8.72 -41.28 -77.93
CA LEU A 627 -8.28 -40.23 -78.85
C LEU A 627 -6.92 -40.60 -79.44
N GLN A 628 -5.99 -41.14 -78.66
CA GLN A 628 -4.74 -41.71 -79.15
C GLN A 628 -4.99 -42.83 -80.18
N VAL A 629 -5.94 -43.73 -79.93
CA VAL A 629 -6.29 -44.80 -80.89
C VAL A 629 -6.89 -44.24 -82.19
N ILE A 630 -7.78 -43.25 -82.09
CA ILE A 630 -8.36 -42.60 -83.27
C ILE A 630 -7.28 -41.83 -84.05
N MET A 631 -6.41 -41.09 -83.35
CA MET A 631 -5.30 -40.37 -83.96
C MET A 631 -4.35 -41.33 -84.67
N ARG A 632 -4.00 -42.47 -84.04
CA ARG A 632 -3.25 -43.56 -84.71
C ARG A 632 -3.98 -44.09 -85.95
N LYS A 633 -5.31 -44.27 -85.89
CA LYS A 633 -6.11 -44.72 -87.06
C LYS A 633 -6.15 -43.67 -88.18
N ILE A 634 -6.25 -42.38 -87.86
CA ILE A 634 -6.21 -41.29 -88.83
C ILE A 634 -4.81 -41.23 -89.47
N GLN A 635 -3.75 -41.29 -88.66
CA GLN A 635 -2.37 -41.35 -89.14
C GLN A 635 -2.14 -42.57 -90.04
N SER A 636 -2.69 -43.74 -89.69
CA SER A 636 -2.58 -44.95 -90.53
C SER A 636 -3.27 -44.88 -91.90
N ARG A 637 -4.14 -43.90 -92.12
CA ARG A 637 -4.83 -43.67 -93.41
C ARG A 637 -4.17 -42.62 -94.28
N LEU A 638 -3.11 -41.95 -93.82
CA LEU A 638 -2.31 -41.07 -94.66
C LEU A 638 -1.32 -41.92 -95.47
N PRO A 639 -1.41 -41.93 -96.82
CA PRO A 639 -0.62 -42.84 -97.66
C PRO A 639 0.82 -42.34 -97.89
N MET A 640 1.24 -41.24 -97.26
CA MET A 640 2.58 -40.68 -97.42
C MET A 640 3.15 -40.32 -96.04
N LEU A 641 4.29 -40.93 -95.70
CA LEU A 641 5.06 -40.62 -94.50
C LEU A 641 5.66 -39.22 -94.63
N SER A 642 5.27 -38.30 -93.74
CA SER A 642 5.83 -36.96 -93.66
C SER A 642 7.30 -37.02 -93.21
N ASP A 643 8.13 -36.03 -93.58
CA ASP A 643 9.52 -35.98 -93.13
C ASP A 643 9.62 -35.83 -91.60
N ALA A 644 8.60 -35.25 -90.96
CA ALA A 644 8.44 -35.26 -89.50
C ALA A 644 8.19 -36.68 -88.93
N GLU A 645 7.47 -37.54 -89.66
CA GLU A 645 7.21 -38.93 -89.26
C GLU A 645 8.44 -39.81 -89.43
N LYS A 646 9.26 -39.59 -90.47
CA LYS A 646 10.56 -40.27 -90.60
C LYS A 646 11.53 -39.88 -89.49
N ASN A 647 11.50 -38.62 -89.05
CA ASN A 647 12.31 -38.18 -87.92
C ASN A 647 11.78 -38.76 -86.61
N TYR A 648 10.45 -38.79 -86.43
CA TYR A 648 9.80 -39.43 -85.30
C TYR A 648 10.05 -40.94 -85.25
N ASP A 649 10.14 -41.64 -86.39
CA ASP A 649 10.50 -43.06 -86.44
C ASP A 649 11.96 -43.31 -85.98
N LYS A 650 12.89 -42.42 -86.36
CA LYS A 650 14.26 -42.46 -85.82
C LYS A 650 14.29 -42.18 -84.31
N GLU A 651 13.48 -41.24 -83.84
CA GLU A 651 13.30 -40.97 -82.40
C GLU A 651 12.65 -42.16 -81.68
N LEU A 652 11.68 -42.84 -82.31
CA LEU A 652 11.04 -44.03 -81.75
C LEU A 652 12.00 -45.22 -81.72
N GLN A 653 12.85 -45.40 -82.72
CA GLN A 653 13.88 -46.44 -82.74
C GLN A 653 14.92 -46.18 -81.64
N THR A 654 15.41 -44.93 -81.52
CA THR A 654 16.33 -44.57 -80.42
C THR A 654 15.66 -44.68 -79.05
N MET A 655 14.37 -44.31 -78.91
CA MET A 655 13.61 -44.55 -77.69
C MET A 655 13.39 -46.05 -77.42
N SER A 656 13.17 -46.88 -78.44
CA SER A 656 13.03 -48.34 -78.29
C SER A 656 14.34 -48.96 -77.82
N ASP A 657 15.47 -48.56 -78.40
CA ASP A 657 16.80 -48.99 -77.97
C ASP A 657 17.08 -48.55 -76.51
N ASN A 658 16.68 -47.32 -76.17
CA ASN A 658 16.74 -46.80 -74.80
C ASN A 658 15.80 -47.57 -73.85
N ILE A 659 14.60 -47.96 -74.29
CA ILE A 659 13.66 -48.77 -73.52
C ILE A 659 14.24 -50.16 -73.25
N ASP A 660 14.90 -50.78 -74.22
CA ASP A 660 15.58 -52.05 -74.02
C ASP A 660 16.78 -51.92 -73.07
N GLY A 661 17.50 -50.79 -73.13
CA GLY A 661 18.52 -50.42 -72.15
C GLY A 661 17.94 -50.25 -70.74
N ILE A 662 16.85 -49.50 -70.60
CA ILE A 662 16.14 -49.27 -69.33
C ILE A 662 15.56 -50.58 -68.81
N LYS A 663 15.03 -51.45 -69.67
CA LYS A 663 14.49 -52.76 -69.29
C LYS A 663 15.58 -53.65 -68.69
N LYS A 664 16.77 -53.69 -69.31
CA LYS A 664 17.94 -54.36 -68.73
C LYS A 664 18.33 -53.74 -67.39
N ASN A 665 18.35 -52.41 -67.27
CA ASN A 665 18.62 -51.72 -66.00
C ASN A 665 17.55 -52.01 -64.93
N LEU A 666 16.28 -52.14 -65.32
CA LEU A 666 15.15 -52.42 -64.44
C LEU A 666 15.20 -53.88 -63.96
N GLU A 667 15.58 -54.81 -64.82
CA GLU A 667 15.87 -56.20 -64.41
C GLU A 667 17.06 -56.27 -63.45
N GLN A 668 18.12 -55.50 -63.68
CA GLN A 668 19.23 -55.37 -62.73
C GLN A 668 18.78 -54.75 -61.41
N LEU A 669 17.94 -53.72 -61.44
CA LEU A 669 17.36 -53.08 -60.25
C LEU A 669 16.44 -54.02 -59.48
N LYS A 670 15.59 -54.80 -60.15
CA LYS A 670 14.77 -55.84 -59.52
C LYS A 670 15.63 -56.90 -58.86
N LYS A 671 16.69 -57.37 -59.52
CA LYS A 671 17.65 -58.31 -58.91
C LYS A 671 18.37 -57.69 -57.70
N LYS A 672 18.77 -56.41 -57.78
CA LYS A 672 19.35 -55.68 -56.63
C LYS A 672 18.34 -55.47 -55.50
N GLN A 673 17.09 -55.18 -55.81
CA GLN A 673 16.01 -55.03 -54.83
C GLN A 673 15.71 -56.37 -54.15
N GLU A 674 15.62 -57.46 -54.90
CA GLU A 674 15.48 -58.81 -54.34
C GLU A 674 16.70 -59.20 -53.49
N TYR A 675 17.90 -58.86 -53.94
CA TYR A 675 19.12 -59.07 -53.16
C TYR A 675 19.12 -58.27 -51.85
N GLN A 676 18.77 -56.98 -51.89
CA GLN A 676 18.63 -56.15 -50.68
C GLN A 676 17.50 -56.65 -49.79
N LYS A 677 16.37 -57.08 -50.34
CA LYS A 677 15.25 -57.63 -49.57
C LYS A 677 15.65 -58.94 -48.88
N ARG A 678 16.45 -59.77 -49.55
CA ARG A 678 17.07 -60.98 -48.96
C ARG A 678 18.10 -60.62 -47.88
N GLN A 679 18.94 -59.61 -48.10
CA GLN A 679 19.88 -59.12 -47.07
C GLN A 679 19.16 -58.54 -45.85
N MET A 680 18.12 -57.72 -46.04
CA MET A 680 17.29 -57.17 -44.95
C MET A 680 16.53 -58.27 -44.21
N SER A 681 16.11 -59.35 -44.89
CA SER A 681 15.52 -60.51 -44.22
C SER A 681 16.52 -61.35 -43.42
N PHE A 682 17.79 -61.42 -43.85
CA PHE A 682 18.85 -62.10 -43.08
C PHE A 682 19.39 -61.23 -41.93
N GLY A 683 19.33 -59.89 -42.05
CA GLY A 683 19.78 -58.93 -41.03
C GLY A 683 18.78 -58.64 -39.91
N ASN A 684 17.52 -59.07 -40.02
CA ASN A 684 16.48 -58.78 -39.02
C ASN A 684 16.48 -59.71 -37.79
N ASN A 685 17.48 -60.57 -37.63
CA ASN A 685 17.63 -61.42 -36.42
C ASN A 685 18.31 -60.70 -35.23
N THR A 686 18.68 -59.42 -35.38
CA THR A 686 18.99 -58.55 -34.24
C THR A 686 17.87 -57.51 -34.12
N ALA A 687 16.89 -57.81 -33.27
CA ALA A 687 15.87 -56.87 -32.85
C ALA A 687 16.51 -55.69 -32.10
N VAL A 688 17.04 -54.71 -32.83
CA VAL A 688 17.28 -53.38 -32.27
C VAL A 688 15.90 -52.75 -32.13
N SER A 689 15.42 -52.73 -30.90
CA SER A 689 14.22 -52.01 -30.48
C SER A 689 14.17 -50.64 -31.16
N SER A 690 13.17 -50.42 -32.01
CA SER A 690 12.84 -49.09 -32.50
C SER A 690 12.61 -48.20 -31.28
N PRO A 691 13.30 -47.06 -31.11
CA PRO A 691 13.12 -46.19 -29.97
C PRO A 691 11.68 -45.67 -30.00
N VAL A 692 10.85 -46.14 -29.07
CA VAL A 692 9.48 -45.66 -28.92
C VAL A 692 9.58 -44.21 -28.43
N LEU A 693 9.42 -43.26 -29.36
CA LEU A 693 9.36 -41.85 -29.04
C LEU A 693 8.22 -41.60 -28.06
N LYS A 694 8.52 -40.94 -26.93
CA LYS A 694 7.51 -40.64 -25.91
C LYS A 694 6.44 -39.71 -26.48
N LYS A 695 5.18 -39.84 -26.03
CA LYS A 695 4.01 -39.08 -26.55
C LYS A 695 4.25 -37.56 -26.63
N ASN A 696 4.93 -36.97 -25.64
CA ASN A 696 5.27 -35.54 -25.63
C ASN A 696 6.35 -35.15 -26.66
N GLN A 697 7.26 -36.06 -27.00
CA GLN A 697 8.23 -35.83 -28.08
C GLN A 697 7.52 -35.90 -29.43
N THR A 698 6.55 -36.80 -29.60
CA THR A 698 5.77 -36.88 -30.84
C THR A 698 4.86 -35.67 -31.07
N THR A 699 4.31 -35.06 -30.01
CA THR A 699 3.49 -33.84 -30.15
C THR A 699 4.35 -32.64 -30.55
N LYS A 700 5.51 -32.45 -29.90
CA LYS A 700 6.45 -31.39 -30.28
C LYS A 700 6.98 -31.57 -31.72
N LEU A 701 7.28 -32.81 -32.11
CA LEU A 701 7.78 -33.09 -33.45
C LEU A 701 6.68 -32.88 -34.51
N LYS A 702 5.41 -33.16 -34.19
CA LYS A 702 4.27 -32.80 -35.06
C LYS A 702 4.07 -31.29 -35.18
N GLU A 703 4.23 -30.55 -34.09
CA GLU A 703 4.09 -29.10 -34.07
C GLU A 703 5.19 -28.42 -34.90
N ILE A 704 6.44 -28.87 -34.77
CA ILE A 704 7.56 -28.43 -35.61
C ILE A 704 7.31 -28.78 -37.08
N LEU A 705 6.89 -30.01 -37.38
CA LEU A 705 6.58 -30.42 -38.76
C LEU A 705 5.43 -29.62 -39.36
N GLN A 706 4.44 -29.22 -38.55
CA GLN A 706 3.35 -28.39 -39.00
C GLN A 706 3.84 -26.97 -39.31
N GLN A 707 4.67 -26.39 -38.44
CA GLN A 707 5.28 -25.09 -38.68
C GLN A 707 6.16 -25.08 -39.95
N GLU A 708 7.03 -26.08 -40.11
CA GLU A 708 7.85 -26.25 -41.32
C GLU A 708 6.98 -26.45 -42.58
N SER A 709 5.87 -27.19 -42.47
CA SER A 709 4.93 -27.37 -43.58
C SER A 709 4.23 -26.07 -43.97
N ASP A 710 3.91 -25.22 -43.00
CA ASP A 710 3.31 -23.91 -43.23
C ASP A 710 4.33 -22.95 -43.85
N GLU A 711 5.58 -22.96 -43.40
CA GLU A 711 6.69 -22.18 -43.98
C GLU A 711 6.98 -22.62 -45.42
N ILE A 712 7.03 -23.94 -45.69
CA ILE A 712 7.18 -24.49 -47.05
C ILE A 712 5.99 -24.10 -47.93
N SER A 713 4.77 -24.10 -47.39
CA SER A 713 3.57 -23.68 -48.11
C SER A 713 3.61 -22.20 -48.48
N GLU A 714 4.10 -21.36 -47.58
CA GLU A 714 4.31 -19.93 -47.84
C GLU A 714 5.40 -19.69 -48.87
N LEU A 715 6.53 -20.41 -48.77
CA LEU A 715 7.60 -20.39 -49.77
C LEU A 715 7.12 -20.86 -51.15
N MET A 716 6.34 -21.94 -51.22
CA MET A 716 5.73 -22.41 -52.48
C MET A 716 4.79 -21.37 -53.08
N LYS A 717 3.99 -20.67 -52.25
CA LYS A 717 3.17 -19.55 -52.73
C LYS A 717 4.03 -18.43 -53.30
N LYS A 718 5.09 -18.01 -52.60
CA LYS A 718 6.03 -16.99 -53.08
C LYS A 718 6.71 -17.40 -54.39
N VAL A 719 7.17 -18.65 -54.50
CA VAL A 719 7.81 -19.17 -55.73
C VAL A 719 6.83 -19.24 -56.89
N ASN A 720 5.58 -19.68 -56.66
CA ASN A 720 4.55 -19.69 -57.69
C ASN A 720 4.18 -18.28 -58.13
N GLN A 721 4.11 -17.33 -57.19
CA GLN A 721 3.87 -15.92 -57.50
C GLN A 721 5.01 -15.33 -58.34
N LEU A 722 6.26 -15.59 -57.96
CA LEU A 722 7.44 -15.20 -58.75
C LEU A 722 7.46 -15.84 -60.14
N LYS A 723 7.04 -17.10 -60.29
CA LYS A 723 6.89 -17.76 -61.60
C LYS A 723 5.85 -17.07 -62.46
N VAL A 724 4.70 -16.70 -61.87
CA VAL A 724 3.65 -15.96 -62.57
C VAL A 724 4.20 -14.58 -62.99
N ASP A 725 4.85 -13.86 -62.09
CA ASP A 725 5.41 -12.53 -62.36
C ASP A 725 6.51 -12.56 -63.43
N THR A 726 7.38 -13.59 -63.42
CA THR A 726 8.40 -13.77 -64.48
C THR A 726 7.79 -14.19 -65.81
N SER A 727 6.74 -15.02 -65.82
CA SER A 727 6.03 -15.36 -67.06
C SER A 727 5.27 -14.17 -67.66
N ILE A 728 4.78 -13.24 -66.83
CA ILE A 728 4.17 -11.98 -67.26
C ILE A 728 5.23 -10.97 -67.74
N SER A 729 6.45 -11.01 -67.17
CA SER A 729 7.55 -10.13 -67.58
C SER A 729 8.26 -10.57 -68.87
N LEU A 730 8.04 -11.80 -69.33
CA LEU A 730 8.61 -12.39 -70.55
C LEU A 730 7.62 -12.44 -71.73
N SER A 731 6.34 -12.11 -71.49
CA SER A 731 5.31 -11.85 -72.50
C SER A 731 5.18 -10.36 -72.77
#